data_AF-A0A1Q2HSQ6-F1
#
_entry.id   AF-A0A1Q2HSQ6-F1
#
_cell.length_a   1.000
_cell.length_b   1.000
_cell.length_c   1.000
_cell.angle_alpha   90.00
_cell.angle_beta   90.00
_cell.angle_gamma   90.00
#
_symmetry.space_group_name_H-M   'P 1'
#
loop_
_entity.id
_entity.type
_entity.pdbx_description
1 polymer ?
#
loop_
_entity_poly.entity_id
_entity_poly.type
_entity_poly.pdbx_seq_one_letter_code
_entity_poly.pdbx_strand_id
1 'polypeptide(L)'
;MMKNLCTSALFLLLFAPFTAASMQENVSAAEGLIERVLGKSDAALFEVEFISQQDGYDVFEIETIKNKIHLRGSNPVSVGRALKYYLNEYCNCSLSWRGDNLNLPSPLPMPESKARESTPFEYRYFFNNCVYGYSLAGWNWQQWERMIDIMALNGINLPLCLLGQEKVWQETYLELGFDKDDLKDFFAGPAWMPWQWMGNLDGWGGPLPQSVIDKQADLQKKILSRVRELGMKPVLSGFSGHIPAAVVSKYPDAEVHELEWQGFGPTYLLDWQEPLFKQIGSTFIKKQKEIYGTDHYYSIDPFNEMRPPSDEPDYIRNMGKTILNSMLEGDPQGTWVLMTWFCKSPQFDWNYWQTDITEIFFDSIPNDKLLALELHADSLQWTGWFRQNGWYGKPWIWCAIQNFGYTVDIYGGLPQITDNYKMMVESDNKGNLVGMGIAMEGLGYNPVVFELLFDMMWAEGVHDLDQWKEKYLLKRYGVVPESVRKAWEILYSVRYTRHERTGGTPLSYAPGLWDDAQVDVRLVNAWQLMLAGAEELADCQAYRYDLVNIGREVMGLYASHYSNAIKNEFYSKDVEGFEKASKDMLEFIDDFDSLLATNKHFLLGRWIKGFRSLGSTPEEKQLMEWNAKRQITDWGGNNGTYAVKEWSGIFSSYTKPLWEIYLNCLKKRMQGETVSDEQLEKNYAVFRKKWASSHSELSTKPVGCAVEVSRRLWQKYGIEIKENNGKGIIKTPSGIAVGKKAEAPSWENYRKPEYAVDGDIKRDNGWWAAAPAAITIDLEKVETLFGFQVYTYWGDSRYYQYEIETSLDGEKWVRVVDMLSNTRQAGRNGCLHKIKIAHPEGIKARYVRLNMVKNSANGSVHVSEFKVFNSEIGF
;
A
#
# COMPACT_ATOMS: atom_id res chain seq x y z
N MET A 1 -65.64 15.17 -38.18
CA MET A 1 -65.35 13.75 -37.86
C MET A 1 -64.32 13.23 -38.84
N MET A 2 -63.21 12.72 -38.29
CA MET A 2 -62.20 11.82 -38.87
C MET A 2 -61.66 12.11 -40.28
N LYS A 3 -60.38 12.52 -40.33
CA LYS A 3 -59.35 12.00 -41.23
C LYS A 3 -57.97 12.40 -40.70
N ASN A 4 -57.26 11.46 -40.08
CA ASN A 4 -55.83 11.52 -39.83
C ASN A 4 -55.28 10.11 -40.08
N LEU A 5 -54.44 9.97 -41.10
CA LEU A 5 -53.60 8.80 -41.33
C LEU A 5 -52.38 9.24 -42.17
N CYS A 6 -51.22 8.73 -41.75
CA CYS A 6 -49.94 8.69 -42.44
C CYS A 6 -49.04 9.94 -42.41
N THR A 7 -48.19 10.02 -41.39
CA THR A 7 -46.77 10.41 -41.55
C THR A 7 -45.92 9.63 -40.57
N SER A 8 -45.31 8.54 -41.06
CA SER A 8 -44.23 7.81 -40.41
C SER A 8 -43.20 7.49 -41.49
N ALA A 9 -42.10 8.24 -41.53
CA ALA A 9 -40.81 7.86 -42.14
C ALA A 9 -39.88 9.09 -42.16
N LEU A 10 -38.94 9.15 -41.22
CA LEU A 10 -37.52 9.51 -41.41
C LEU A 10 -36.87 9.68 -40.03
N PHE A 11 -36.39 8.59 -39.45
CA PHE A 11 -35.26 8.62 -38.52
C PHE A 11 -34.25 7.61 -39.09
N LEU A 12 -33.40 8.11 -39.98
CA LEU A 12 -32.22 7.39 -40.45
C LEU A 12 -31.21 7.41 -39.31
N LEU A 13 -31.02 6.26 -38.69
CA LEU A 13 -29.91 5.94 -37.80
C LEU A 13 -28.60 6.29 -38.51
N LEU A 14 -27.88 7.27 -37.96
CA LEU A 14 -26.47 7.52 -38.23
C LEU A 14 -25.63 6.42 -37.55
N PHE A 15 -25.67 5.20 -38.08
CA PHE A 15 -24.58 4.26 -37.86
C PHE A 15 -23.48 4.60 -38.86
N ALA A 16 -22.36 5.12 -38.38
CA ALA A 16 -21.17 5.27 -39.21
C ALA A 16 -20.78 3.88 -39.76
N PRO A 17 -20.64 3.70 -41.08
CA PRO A 17 -20.22 2.42 -41.61
C PRO A 17 -18.74 2.18 -41.25
N PHE A 18 -18.47 1.12 -40.48
CA PHE A 18 -17.13 0.58 -40.36
C PHE A 18 -16.59 0.31 -41.77
N THR A 19 -15.49 0.94 -42.15
CA THR A 19 -14.85 0.68 -43.44
C THR A 19 -14.09 -0.66 -43.35
N ALA A 20 -14.00 -1.40 -44.46
CA ALA A 20 -13.28 -2.68 -44.46
C ALA A 20 -11.81 -2.55 -44.02
N ALA A 21 -11.20 -1.37 -44.22
CA ALA A 21 -9.85 -1.06 -43.78
C ALA A 21 -9.72 -0.96 -42.25
N SER A 22 -10.64 -0.27 -41.57
CA SER A 22 -10.60 -0.17 -40.09
C SER A 22 -10.90 -1.51 -39.42
N MET A 23 -11.72 -2.35 -40.04
CA MET A 23 -11.96 -3.71 -39.57
C MET A 23 -10.70 -4.59 -39.67
N GLN A 24 -9.94 -4.48 -40.77
CA GLN A 24 -8.70 -5.22 -40.96
C GLN A 24 -7.58 -4.77 -39.99
N GLU A 25 -7.49 -3.48 -39.69
CA GLU A 25 -6.56 -2.94 -38.69
C GLU A 25 -6.89 -3.48 -37.29
N ASN A 26 -8.16 -3.49 -36.90
CA ASN A 26 -8.61 -4.04 -35.62
C ASN A 26 -8.31 -5.53 -35.48
N VAL A 27 -8.46 -6.33 -36.55
CA VAL A 27 -8.10 -7.76 -36.54
C VAL A 27 -6.61 -7.92 -36.28
N SER A 28 -5.79 -7.16 -37.02
CA SER A 28 -4.32 -7.22 -36.91
C SER A 28 -3.85 -6.84 -35.49
N ALA A 29 -4.49 -5.85 -34.86
CA ALA A 29 -4.20 -5.45 -33.49
C ALA A 29 -4.46 -6.56 -32.47
N ALA A 30 -5.62 -7.24 -32.60
CA ALA A 30 -6.01 -8.33 -31.72
C ALA A 30 -5.13 -9.58 -31.94
N GLU A 31 -4.83 -9.94 -33.19
CA GLU A 31 -3.88 -11.01 -33.53
C GLU A 31 -2.49 -10.73 -32.97
N GLY A 32 -2.02 -9.48 -33.08
CA GLY A 32 -0.74 -9.05 -32.51
C GLY A 32 -0.70 -9.17 -30.98
N LEU A 33 -1.82 -8.89 -30.29
CA LEU A 33 -1.95 -9.15 -28.85
C LEU A 33 -1.84 -10.64 -28.54
N ILE A 34 -2.57 -11.50 -29.27
CA ILE A 34 -2.53 -12.95 -29.08
C ILE A 34 -1.11 -13.49 -29.29
N GLU A 35 -0.42 -13.04 -30.34
CA GLU A 35 0.96 -13.45 -30.62
C GLU A 35 1.94 -13.00 -29.52
N ARG A 36 1.80 -11.78 -28.98
CA ARG A 36 2.65 -11.34 -27.85
C ARG A 36 2.42 -12.14 -26.57
N VAL A 37 1.20 -12.62 -26.35
CA VAL A 37 0.82 -13.36 -25.14
C VAL A 37 1.20 -14.84 -25.23
N LEU A 38 0.94 -15.49 -26.36
CA LEU A 38 1.08 -16.95 -26.52
C LEU A 38 2.31 -17.35 -27.36
N GLY A 39 2.90 -16.41 -28.10
CA GLY A 39 3.85 -16.72 -29.15
C GLY A 39 3.18 -17.23 -30.42
N LYS A 40 3.93 -17.18 -31.52
CA LYS A 40 3.41 -17.39 -32.88
C LYS A 40 2.79 -18.77 -33.12
N SER A 41 3.34 -19.82 -32.51
CA SER A 41 2.88 -21.19 -32.73
C SER A 41 1.48 -21.43 -32.16
N ASP A 42 1.27 -21.05 -30.90
CA ASP A 42 -0.02 -21.23 -30.22
C ASP A 42 -1.06 -20.23 -30.73
N ALA A 43 -0.64 -19.00 -31.07
CA ALA A 43 -1.52 -18.00 -31.67
C ALA A 43 -2.17 -18.49 -32.99
N ALA A 44 -1.52 -19.37 -33.75
CA ALA A 44 -2.07 -19.91 -35.02
C ALA A 44 -3.31 -20.80 -34.84
N LEU A 45 -3.60 -21.24 -33.61
CA LEU A 45 -4.79 -22.02 -33.25
C LEU A 45 -6.02 -21.13 -33.04
N PHE A 46 -5.84 -19.81 -32.98
CA PHE A 46 -6.90 -18.84 -32.75
C PHE A 46 -7.32 -18.16 -34.05
N GLU A 47 -8.60 -17.83 -34.15
CA GLU A 47 -9.18 -16.99 -35.21
C GLU A 47 -9.92 -15.82 -34.55
N VAL A 48 -9.77 -14.62 -35.11
CA VAL A 48 -10.40 -13.40 -34.57
C VAL A 48 -11.57 -12.98 -35.45
N GLU A 49 -12.72 -12.68 -34.82
CA GLU A 49 -13.87 -12.10 -35.51
C GLU A 49 -14.49 -10.96 -34.68
N PHE A 50 -15.04 -9.93 -35.33
CA PHE A 50 -15.78 -8.88 -34.63
C PHE A 50 -17.29 -9.12 -34.71
N ILE A 51 -17.97 -8.88 -33.59
CA ILE A 51 -19.43 -8.98 -33.45
C ILE A 51 -20.00 -7.64 -32.97
N SER A 52 -21.30 -7.42 -33.11
CA SER A 52 -21.94 -6.22 -32.58
C SER A 52 -21.95 -6.22 -31.04
N GLN A 53 -21.88 -5.02 -30.46
CA GLN A 53 -22.12 -4.79 -29.04
C GLN A 53 -23.49 -5.35 -28.60
N GLN A 54 -23.58 -5.74 -27.33
CA GLN A 54 -24.83 -6.18 -26.71
C GLN A 54 -25.43 -5.01 -25.93
N ASP A 55 -26.60 -4.53 -26.36
CA ASP A 55 -27.29 -3.40 -25.71
C ASP A 55 -26.43 -2.13 -25.59
N GLY A 56 -25.50 -1.92 -26.53
CA GLY A 56 -24.55 -0.81 -26.51
C GLY A 56 -23.28 -1.05 -25.69
N TYR A 57 -23.14 -2.22 -25.05
CA TYR A 57 -21.99 -2.58 -24.23
C TYR A 57 -21.08 -3.62 -24.90
N ASP A 58 -19.84 -3.65 -24.44
CA ASP A 58 -18.83 -4.56 -24.96
C ASP A 58 -19.15 -6.01 -24.60
N VAL A 59 -18.86 -6.92 -25.54
CA VAL A 59 -19.21 -8.33 -25.45
C VAL A 59 -18.17 -9.18 -26.17
N PHE A 60 -17.96 -10.39 -25.68
CA PHE A 60 -17.11 -11.38 -26.33
C PHE A 60 -17.75 -12.76 -26.39
N GLU A 61 -17.24 -13.60 -27.30
CA GLU A 61 -17.60 -15.01 -27.41
C GLU A 61 -16.38 -15.88 -27.67
N ILE A 62 -16.45 -17.14 -27.24
CA ILE A 62 -15.41 -18.15 -27.47
C ILE A 62 -16.09 -19.43 -27.95
N GLU A 63 -15.61 -20.00 -29.05
CA GLU A 63 -16.18 -21.22 -29.64
C GLU A 63 -15.13 -22.02 -30.41
N THR A 64 -15.26 -23.34 -30.42
CA THR A 64 -14.46 -24.19 -31.33
C THR A 64 -15.16 -24.34 -32.68
N ILE A 65 -14.48 -23.94 -33.77
CA ILE A 65 -14.96 -24.17 -35.14
C ILE A 65 -13.85 -24.78 -35.96
N LYS A 66 -14.12 -25.93 -36.61
CA LYS A 66 -13.17 -26.63 -37.49
C LYS A 66 -11.76 -26.80 -36.88
N ASN A 67 -11.71 -27.21 -35.60
CA ASN A 67 -10.48 -27.41 -34.81
C ASN A 67 -9.65 -26.14 -34.54
N LYS A 68 -10.26 -24.95 -34.62
CA LYS A 68 -9.68 -23.69 -34.16
C LYS A 68 -10.55 -23.04 -33.09
N ILE A 69 -9.92 -22.24 -32.24
CA ILE A 69 -10.59 -21.47 -31.19
C ILE A 69 -10.91 -20.09 -31.76
N HIS A 70 -12.19 -19.80 -31.96
CA HIS A 70 -12.64 -18.50 -32.43
C HIS A 70 -12.84 -17.58 -31.23
N LEU A 71 -12.11 -16.47 -31.20
CA LEU A 71 -12.28 -15.39 -30.24
C LEU A 71 -13.04 -14.26 -30.93
N ARG A 72 -14.26 -14.00 -30.46
CA ARG A 72 -15.10 -12.92 -30.97
C ARG A 72 -15.20 -11.80 -29.97
N GLY A 73 -15.22 -10.55 -30.42
CA GLY A 73 -15.40 -9.39 -29.54
C GLY A 73 -16.09 -8.22 -30.24
N SER A 74 -16.61 -7.25 -29.49
CA SER A 74 -17.12 -5.99 -30.06
C SER A 74 -16.02 -5.04 -30.53
N ASN A 75 -14.81 -5.22 -30.00
CA ASN A 75 -13.61 -4.42 -30.29
C ASN A 75 -12.35 -5.22 -29.88
N PRO A 76 -11.12 -4.75 -30.19
CA PRO A 76 -9.91 -5.52 -29.90
C PRO A 76 -9.71 -5.83 -28.40
N VAL A 77 -10.08 -4.92 -27.49
CA VAL A 77 -10.02 -5.22 -26.04
C VAL A 77 -10.99 -6.31 -25.60
N SER A 78 -12.15 -6.44 -26.26
CA SER A 78 -13.10 -7.54 -25.99
C SER A 78 -12.55 -8.88 -26.47
N VAL A 79 -11.80 -8.90 -27.58
CA VAL A 79 -11.05 -10.09 -28.01
C VAL A 79 -9.93 -10.42 -27.02
N GLY A 80 -9.25 -9.40 -26.49
CA GLY A 80 -8.28 -9.57 -25.40
C GLY A 80 -8.91 -10.19 -24.15
N ARG A 81 -10.09 -9.73 -23.74
CA ARG A 81 -10.85 -10.34 -22.64
C ARG A 81 -11.25 -11.79 -22.96
N ALA A 82 -11.68 -12.09 -24.18
CA ALA A 82 -11.97 -13.46 -24.62
C ALA A 82 -10.74 -14.36 -24.46
N LEU A 83 -9.55 -13.88 -24.84
CA LEU A 83 -8.31 -14.61 -24.65
C LEU A 83 -8.02 -14.85 -23.16
N LYS A 84 -8.14 -13.83 -22.29
CA LYS A 84 -7.94 -13.98 -20.84
C LYS A 84 -8.94 -14.97 -20.23
N TYR A 85 -10.21 -14.90 -20.63
CA TYR A 85 -11.23 -15.87 -20.21
C TYR A 85 -10.85 -17.28 -20.64
N TYR A 86 -10.43 -17.46 -21.89
CA TYR A 86 -9.97 -18.75 -22.39
C TYR A 86 -8.82 -19.32 -21.54
N LEU A 87 -7.81 -18.49 -21.27
CA LEU A 87 -6.65 -18.87 -20.47
C LEU A 87 -7.03 -19.22 -19.02
N ASN A 88 -7.92 -18.45 -18.41
CA ASN A 88 -8.34 -18.66 -17.04
C ASN A 88 -9.19 -19.95 -16.91
N GLU A 89 -10.24 -20.08 -17.71
CA GLU A 89 -11.28 -21.11 -17.51
C GLU A 89 -10.95 -22.46 -18.17
N TYR A 90 -10.18 -22.47 -19.26
CA TYR A 90 -9.86 -23.70 -19.99
C TYR A 90 -8.41 -24.15 -19.76
N CYS A 91 -7.48 -23.21 -19.63
CA CYS A 91 -6.05 -23.53 -19.48
C CYS A 91 -5.54 -23.48 -18.03
N ASN A 92 -6.35 -23.06 -17.05
CA ASN A 92 -5.91 -22.79 -15.68
C ASN A 92 -4.66 -21.92 -15.61
N CYS A 93 -4.58 -20.92 -16.48
CA CYS A 93 -3.45 -20.00 -16.63
C CYS A 93 -3.87 -18.58 -16.23
N SER A 94 -2.91 -17.75 -15.82
CA SER A 94 -3.15 -16.35 -15.51
C SER A 94 -1.93 -15.49 -15.84
N LEU A 95 -2.17 -14.38 -16.54
CA LEU A 95 -1.21 -13.28 -16.69
C LEU A 95 -1.51 -12.18 -15.67
N SER A 96 -0.48 -11.73 -14.96
CA SER A 96 -0.56 -10.57 -14.07
C SER A 96 0.75 -9.74 -14.10
N TRP A 97 0.79 -8.60 -13.42
CA TRP A 97 2.06 -7.86 -13.23
C TRP A 97 2.86 -8.32 -12.00
N ARG A 98 2.37 -9.28 -11.21
CA ARG A 98 3.01 -9.85 -10.00
C ARG A 98 3.16 -11.37 -10.07
N GLY A 99 3.59 -11.87 -11.23
CA GLY A 99 3.81 -13.29 -11.47
C GLY A 99 2.79 -13.87 -12.44
N ASP A 100 3.30 -14.57 -13.44
CA ASP A 100 2.49 -15.29 -14.42
C ASP A 100 2.42 -16.76 -14.05
N ASN A 101 1.34 -17.39 -14.50
CA ASN A 101 1.24 -18.82 -14.74
C ASN A 101 0.79 -19.00 -16.19
N LEU A 102 1.73 -19.35 -17.08
CA LEU A 102 1.48 -19.63 -18.49
C LEU A 102 1.97 -21.03 -18.86
N ASN A 103 1.77 -22.00 -17.96
CA ASN A 103 2.00 -23.40 -18.26
C ASN A 103 0.82 -23.95 -19.08
N LEU A 104 0.78 -23.58 -20.36
CA LEU A 104 -0.31 -23.93 -21.27
C LEU A 104 -0.41 -25.47 -21.44
N PRO A 105 -1.62 -26.06 -21.39
CA PRO A 105 -1.79 -27.47 -21.72
C PRO A 105 -1.40 -27.76 -23.17
N SER A 106 -0.83 -28.94 -23.41
CA SER A 106 -0.50 -29.43 -24.75
C SER A 106 -1.16 -30.79 -24.99
N PRO A 107 -2.13 -30.91 -25.92
CA PRO A 107 -2.68 -29.84 -26.77
C PRO A 107 -3.52 -28.81 -25.99
N LEU A 108 -3.73 -27.63 -26.58
CA LEU A 108 -4.63 -26.62 -26.03
C LEU A 108 -6.08 -27.16 -25.94
N PRO A 109 -6.80 -26.92 -24.83
CA PRO A 109 -8.17 -27.41 -24.68
C PRO A 109 -9.12 -26.70 -25.65
N MET A 110 -9.99 -27.45 -26.30
CA MET A 110 -11.00 -26.92 -27.22
C MET A 110 -12.32 -26.76 -26.47
N PRO A 111 -12.91 -25.54 -26.40
CA PRO A 111 -14.22 -25.34 -25.77
C PRO A 111 -15.30 -26.23 -26.37
N GLU A 112 -16.00 -27.01 -25.53
CA GLU A 112 -17.08 -27.91 -25.96
C GLU A 112 -18.37 -27.18 -26.32
N SER A 113 -18.59 -26.02 -25.70
CA SER A 113 -19.75 -25.16 -25.93
C SER A 113 -19.31 -23.70 -26.05
N LYS A 114 -20.10 -22.93 -26.80
CA LYS A 114 -19.91 -21.49 -26.93
C LYS A 114 -20.05 -20.78 -25.58
N ALA A 115 -19.02 -20.03 -25.18
CA ALA A 115 -19.08 -19.10 -24.06
C ALA A 115 -19.34 -17.67 -24.58
N ARG A 116 -20.09 -16.86 -23.82
CA ARG A 116 -20.39 -15.46 -24.13
C ARG A 116 -20.54 -14.66 -22.83
N GLU A 117 -19.90 -13.50 -22.77
CA GLU A 117 -19.97 -12.59 -21.61
C GLU A 117 -19.91 -11.14 -22.10
N SER A 118 -20.75 -10.28 -21.51
CA SER A 118 -20.78 -8.83 -21.74
C SER A 118 -20.45 -8.09 -20.46
N THR A 119 -19.96 -6.87 -20.58
CA THR A 119 -19.81 -5.94 -19.45
C THR A 119 -21.06 -5.08 -19.29
N PRO A 120 -21.44 -4.66 -18.07
CA PRO A 120 -22.52 -3.69 -17.85
C PRO A 120 -21.99 -2.24 -17.90
N PHE A 121 -20.71 -2.04 -18.19
CA PHE A 121 -20.03 -0.76 -18.09
C PHE A 121 -19.58 -0.23 -19.46
N GLU A 122 -19.93 1.03 -19.74
CA GLU A 122 -19.42 1.75 -20.90
C GLU A 122 -17.90 1.95 -20.76
N TYR A 123 -17.46 2.36 -19.56
CA TYR A 123 -16.05 2.64 -19.28
C TYR A 123 -15.46 1.68 -18.26
N ARG A 124 -14.30 1.13 -18.61
CA ARG A 124 -13.39 0.45 -17.69
C ARG A 124 -12.10 1.25 -17.62
N TYR A 125 -11.98 2.03 -16.54
CA TYR A 125 -10.93 3.03 -16.35
C TYR A 125 -9.70 2.45 -15.64
N PHE A 126 -8.51 2.96 -15.98
CA PHE A 126 -7.27 2.49 -15.37
C PHE A 126 -6.24 3.61 -15.18
N PHE A 127 -5.55 3.55 -14.04
CA PHE A 127 -4.50 4.44 -13.50
C PHE A 127 -4.97 5.67 -12.73
N ASN A 128 -4.13 6.08 -11.78
CA ASN A 128 -4.16 7.38 -11.10
C ASN A 128 -3.00 8.25 -11.62
N ASN A 129 -3.03 9.56 -11.43
CA ASN A 129 -1.86 10.42 -11.59
C ASN A 129 -0.63 9.87 -10.85
N CYS A 130 -0.79 9.50 -9.58
CA CYS A 130 0.31 9.09 -8.69
C CYS A 130 1.11 7.86 -9.20
N VAL A 131 0.49 6.97 -10.00
CA VAL A 131 1.16 5.76 -10.52
C VAL A 131 2.37 6.12 -11.39
N TYR A 132 2.30 7.25 -12.08
CA TYR A 132 3.36 7.74 -12.96
C TYR A 132 4.64 8.06 -12.19
N GLY A 133 4.52 8.56 -10.97
CA GLY A 133 5.65 8.85 -10.10
C GLY A 133 6.13 7.59 -9.38
N TYR A 134 5.21 6.85 -8.75
CA TYR A 134 5.60 5.78 -7.83
C TYR A 134 5.95 4.45 -8.50
N SER A 135 5.40 4.17 -9.68
CA SER A 135 5.59 2.88 -10.36
C SER A 135 6.19 3.01 -11.76
N LEU A 136 5.73 3.98 -12.56
CA LEU A 136 5.99 4.02 -14.00
C LEU A 136 7.13 4.96 -14.42
N ALA A 137 7.60 5.84 -13.54
CA ALA A 137 8.55 6.92 -13.86
C ALA A 137 9.80 6.43 -14.62
N GLY A 138 10.37 5.29 -14.19
CA GLY A 138 11.55 4.69 -14.79
C GLY A 138 11.27 3.58 -15.81
N TRP A 139 10.05 3.46 -16.34
CA TRP A 139 9.70 2.37 -17.27
C TRP A 139 10.19 2.62 -18.69
N ASN A 140 10.51 1.53 -19.38
CA ASN A 140 10.78 1.52 -20.81
C ASN A 140 9.57 1.04 -21.62
N TRP A 141 9.72 1.01 -22.95
CA TRP A 141 8.67 0.55 -23.86
C TRP A 141 8.21 -0.89 -23.57
N GLN A 142 9.12 -1.83 -23.30
CA GLN A 142 8.73 -3.23 -23.09
C GLN A 142 7.84 -3.42 -21.85
N GLN A 143 8.07 -2.62 -20.80
CA GLN A 143 7.20 -2.63 -19.61
C GLN A 143 5.83 -2.03 -19.92
N TRP A 144 5.79 -0.95 -20.69
CA TRP A 144 4.54 -0.32 -21.14
C TRP A 144 3.74 -1.22 -22.07
N GLU A 145 4.36 -1.80 -23.10
CA GLU A 145 3.75 -2.75 -24.02
C GLU A 145 3.08 -3.89 -23.27
N ARG A 146 3.79 -4.50 -22.32
CA ARG A 146 3.23 -5.55 -21.47
C ARG A 146 2.05 -5.06 -20.63
N MET A 147 2.12 -3.86 -20.06
CA MET A 147 1.02 -3.33 -19.27
C MET A 147 -0.20 -3.01 -20.13
N ILE A 148 0.00 -2.55 -21.36
CA ILE A 148 -1.09 -2.34 -22.32
C ILE A 148 -1.73 -3.67 -22.72
N ASP A 149 -0.93 -4.72 -22.90
CA ASP A 149 -1.47 -6.07 -23.12
C ASP A 149 -2.28 -6.55 -21.90
N ILE A 150 -1.83 -6.30 -20.67
CA ILE A 150 -2.62 -6.60 -19.46
C ILE A 150 -3.92 -5.77 -19.41
N MET A 151 -3.89 -4.49 -19.78
CA MET A 151 -5.07 -3.65 -19.88
C MET A 151 -6.09 -4.24 -20.87
N ALA A 152 -5.63 -4.63 -22.06
CA ALA A 152 -6.50 -5.23 -23.09
C ALA A 152 -7.06 -6.59 -22.66
N LEU A 153 -6.24 -7.46 -22.06
CA LEU A 153 -6.67 -8.76 -21.51
C LEU A 153 -7.74 -8.64 -20.43
N ASN A 154 -7.78 -7.52 -19.71
CA ASN A 154 -8.79 -7.25 -18.68
C ASN A 154 -9.93 -6.32 -19.16
N GLY A 155 -9.92 -5.94 -20.45
CA GLY A 155 -11.02 -5.17 -21.03
C GLY A 155 -11.01 -3.67 -20.72
N ILE A 156 -9.89 -3.10 -20.27
CA ILE A 156 -9.74 -1.66 -20.04
C ILE A 156 -9.89 -0.92 -21.36
N ASN A 157 -10.74 0.11 -21.40
CA ASN A 157 -10.97 0.92 -22.61
C ASN A 157 -10.78 2.42 -22.39
N LEU A 158 -10.56 2.89 -21.16
CA LEU A 158 -10.34 4.30 -20.83
C LEU A 158 -9.12 4.50 -19.92
N PRO A 159 -7.88 4.22 -20.40
CA PRO A 159 -6.68 4.38 -19.58
C PRO A 159 -6.21 5.84 -19.51
N LEU A 160 -5.78 6.30 -18.33
CA LEU A 160 -5.09 7.58 -18.18
C LEU A 160 -3.68 7.48 -18.76
N CYS A 161 -3.27 8.38 -19.66
CA CYS A 161 -2.00 8.38 -20.39
C CYS A 161 -1.29 9.76 -20.31
N LEU A 162 -0.40 9.95 -19.34
CA LEU A 162 0.16 11.29 -19.00
C LEU A 162 1.67 11.45 -19.17
N LEU A 163 2.42 10.50 -19.73
CA LEU A 163 3.86 10.73 -19.90
C LEU A 163 4.13 11.86 -20.92
N GLY A 164 5.24 12.58 -20.72
CA GLY A 164 5.72 13.61 -21.65
C GLY A 164 4.89 14.89 -21.68
N GLN A 165 4.12 15.20 -20.63
CA GLN A 165 3.35 16.45 -20.54
C GLN A 165 4.26 17.68 -20.45
N GLU A 166 5.50 17.53 -19.97
CA GLU A 166 6.49 18.61 -19.93
C GLU A 166 6.78 19.13 -21.34
N LYS A 167 6.70 18.26 -22.35
CA LYS A 167 6.85 18.66 -23.76
C LYS A 167 5.66 19.52 -24.21
N VAL A 168 4.44 19.18 -23.81
CA VAL A 168 3.23 19.96 -24.13
C VAL A 168 3.31 21.34 -23.48
N TRP A 169 3.66 21.39 -22.19
CA TRP A 169 3.88 22.65 -21.48
C TRP A 169 4.98 23.51 -22.14
N GLN A 170 6.11 22.89 -22.48
CA GLN A 170 7.20 23.57 -23.19
C GLN A 170 6.72 24.19 -24.50
N GLU A 171 6.08 23.43 -25.39
CA GLU A 171 5.61 23.95 -26.68
C GLU A 171 4.48 24.99 -26.53
N THR A 172 3.67 24.88 -25.48
CA THR A 172 2.63 25.87 -25.15
C THR A 172 3.24 27.22 -24.83
N TYR A 173 4.22 27.27 -23.93
CA TYR A 173 4.83 28.53 -23.52
C TYR A 173 5.77 29.10 -24.59
N LEU A 174 6.43 28.25 -25.39
CA LEU A 174 7.19 28.71 -26.56
C LEU A 174 6.28 29.42 -27.58
N GLU A 175 5.09 28.89 -27.87
CA GLU A 175 4.09 29.54 -28.73
C GLU A 175 3.65 30.91 -28.17
N LEU A 176 3.64 31.06 -26.85
CA LEU A 176 3.30 32.29 -26.14
C LEU A 176 4.48 33.26 -25.97
N GLY A 177 5.64 32.98 -26.58
CA GLY A 177 6.80 33.86 -26.57
C GLY A 177 7.72 33.74 -25.34
N PHE A 178 7.60 32.65 -24.58
CA PHE A 178 8.60 32.27 -23.57
C PHE A 178 9.76 31.54 -24.23
N ASP A 179 10.91 31.50 -23.56
CA ASP A 179 12.03 30.65 -23.93
C ASP A 179 12.11 29.43 -23.00
N LYS A 180 13.08 28.55 -23.25
CA LYS A 180 13.25 27.33 -22.45
C LYS A 180 13.80 27.63 -21.05
N ASP A 181 14.59 28.69 -20.91
CA ASP A 181 15.21 29.06 -19.63
C ASP A 181 14.17 29.60 -18.66
N ASP A 182 13.10 30.23 -19.16
CA ASP A 182 11.91 30.62 -18.38
C ASP A 182 11.25 29.43 -17.66
N LEU A 183 11.41 28.21 -18.18
CA LEU A 183 10.74 27.00 -17.68
C LEU A 183 11.67 26.07 -16.89
N LYS A 184 12.96 26.39 -16.78
CA LYS A 184 13.98 25.48 -16.23
C LYS A 184 13.70 25.05 -14.77
N ASP A 185 13.10 25.97 -14.00
CA ASP A 185 12.78 25.78 -12.58
C ASP A 185 11.31 25.35 -12.37
N PHE A 186 10.53 25.23 -13.44
CA PHE A 186 9.12 24.79 -13.38
C PHE A 186 9.01 23.26 -13.32
N PHE A 187 9.77 22.55 -14.17
CA PHE A 187 9.63 21.11 -14.30
C PHE A 187 10.31 20.34 -13.16
N ALA A 188 9.50 19.60 -12.40
CA ALA A 188 9.90 18.62 -11.41
C ALA A 188 10.57 17.41 -12.06
N GLY A 189 11.36 16.69 -11.26
CA GLY A 189 11.97 15.45 -11.69
C GLY A 189 10.95 14.31 -11.82
N PRO A 190 11.27 13.22 -12.56
CA PRO A 190 10.27 12.20 -12.94
C PRO A 190 9.56 11.50 -11.80
N ALA A 191 10.17 11.47 -10.61
CA ALA A 191 9.53 10.89 -9.45
C ALA A 191 8.33 11.74 -8.99
N TRP A 192 8.34 13.06 -9.24
CA TRP A 192 7.36 14.02 -8.73
C TRP A 192 6.45 14.69 -9.75
N MET A 193 6.63 14.39 -11.05
CA MET A 193 5.78 14.91 -12.13
C MET A 193 4.27 14.85 -11.84
N PRO A 194 3.69 13.77 -11.25
CA PRO A 194 2.25 13.74 -10.96
C PRO A 194 1.78 14.88 -10.06
N TRP A 195 2.56 15.24 -9.04
CA TRP A 195 2.22 16.32 -8.12
C TRP A 195 2.36 17.68 -8.77
N GLN A 196 3.28 17.86 -9.72
CA GLN A 196 3.33 19.08 -10.52
C GLN A 196 2.12 19.18 -11.47
N TRP A 197 1.71 18.10 -12.12
CA TRP A 197 0.52 18.10 -12.99
C TRP A 197 -0.76 18.48 -12.23
N MET A 198 -0.80 18.15 -10.94
CA MET A 198 -1.87 18.51 -10.00
C MET A 198 -1.66 19.87 -9.32
N GLY A 199 -0.59 20.61 -9.64
CA GLY A 199 -0.29 21.95 -9.13
C GLY A 199 0.34 22.01 -7.73
N ASN A 200 0.70 20.88 -7.14
CA ASN A 200 1.15 20.78 -5.74
C ASN A 200 2.60 21.23 -5.52
N LEU A 201 3.46 21.15 -6.53
CA LEU A 201 4.87 21.55 -6.43
C LEU A 201 5.45 21.89 -7.80
N ASP A 202 6.53 22.68 -7.82
CA ASP A 202 7.32 22.99 -9.00
C ASP A 202 8.80 22.67 -8.79
N GLY A 203 9.50 22.31 -9.87
CA GLY A 203 10.97 22.24 -9.95
C GLY A 203 11.67 21.16 -9.12
N TRP A 204 10.99 20.53 -8.16
CA TRP A 204 11.61 19.60 -7.21
C TRP A 204 12.18 18.37 -7.90
N GLY A 205 13.48 18.11 -7.70
CA GLY A 205 14.21 17.04 -8.37
C GLY A 205 14.68 17.37 -9.80
N GLY A 206 14.43 18.59 -10.26
CA GLY A 206 15.01 19.18 -11.47
C GLY A 206 16.38 19.86 -11.24
N PRO A 207 16.82 20.73 -12.17
CA PRO A 207 16.15 21.05 -13.43
C PRO A 207 16.03 19.81 -14.32
N LEU A 208 14.87 19.62 -14.94
CA LEU A 208 14.62 18.44 -15.77
C LEU A 208 15.42 18.53 -17.09
N PRO A 209 16.30 17.57 -17.40
CA PRO A 209 17.09 17.65 -18.62
C PRO A 209 16.21 17.53 -19.88
N GLN A 210 16.51 18.32 -20.92
CA GLN A 210 15.77 18.26 -22.19
C GLN A 210 15.74 16.85 -22.80
N SER A 211 16.83 16.09 -22.65
CA SER A 211 16.89 14.72 -23.16
C SER A 211 15.88 13.78 -22.47
N VAL A 212 15.49 14.07 -21.22
CA VAL A 212 14.44 13.34 -20.51
C VAL A 212 13.06 13.76 -21.02
N ILE A 213 12.83 15.07 -21.21
CA ILE A 213 11.58 15.61 -21.79
C ILE A 213 11.29 14.96 -23.15
N ASP A 214 12.27 14.95 -24.05
CA ASP A 214 12.09 14.43 -25.40
C ASP A 214 11.87 12.90 -25.40
N LYS A 215 12.62 12.14 -24.59
CA LYS A 215 12.43 10.68 -24.47
C LYS A 215 11.07 10.31 -23.91
N GLN A 216 10.57 11.04 -22.92
CA GLN A 216 9.25 10.79 -22.35
C GLN A 216 8.15 11.09 -23.37
N ALA A 217 8.29 12.16 -24.16
CA ALA A 217 7.37 12.48 -25.25
C ALA A 217 7.36 11.40 -26.35
N ASP A 218 8.53 10.89 -26.73
CA ASP A 218 8.63 9.81 -27.72
C ASP A 218 8.07 8.48 -27.19
N LEU A 219 8.26 8.18 -25.90
CA LEU A 219 7.65 7.02 -25.27
C LEU A 219 6.12 7.15 -25.23
N GLN A 220 5.60 8.32 -24.88
CA GLN A 220 4.17 8.60 -24.88
C GLN A 220 3.55 8.40 -26.26
N LYS A 221 4.19 8.87 -27.35
CA LYS A 221 3.70 8.62 -28.72
C LYS A 221 3.55 7.13 -29.01
N LYS A 222 4.49 6.30 -28.57
CA LYS A 222 4.39 4.83 -28.72
C LYS A 222 3.26 4.24 -27.89
N ILE A 223 3.10 4.69 -26.65
CA ILE A 223 1.99 4.27 -25.76
C ILE A 223 0.65 4.59 -26.40
N LEU A 224 0.46 5.86 -26.80
CA LEU A 224 -0.77 6.34 -27.43
C LEU A 224 -1.09 5.60 -28.73
N SER A 225 -0.07 5.30 -29.54
CA SER A 225 -0.25 4.49 -30.74
C SER A 225 -0.80 3.10 -30.40
N ARG A 226 -0.24 2.40 -29.41
CA ARG A 226 -0.67 1.03 -29.08
C ARG A 226 -2.01 0.98 -28.35
N VAL A 227 -2.32 1.91 -27.46
CA VAL A 227 -3.62 1.93 -26.77
C VAL A 227 -4.75 2.20 -27.78
N ARG A 228 -4.54 3.12 -28.73
CA ARG A 228 -5.52 3.39 -29.81
C ARG A 228 -5.62 2.26 -30.82
N GLU A 229 -4.49 1.62 -31.17
CA GLU A 229 -4.47 0.40 -31.99
C GLU A 229 -5.38 -0.69 -31.41
N LEU A 230 -5.44 -0.82 -30.09
CA LEU A 230 -6.31 -1.77 -29.40
C LEU A 230 -7.73 -1.23 -29.15
N GLY A 231 -8.08 -0.04 -29.65
CA GLY A 231 -9.41 0.55 -29.52
C GLY A 231 -9.69 1.20 -28.16
N MET A 232 -8.67 1.44 -27.33
CA MET A 232 -8.80 2.20 -26.10
C MET A 232 -8.83 3.71 -26.38
N LYS A 233 -9.50 4.47 -25.53
CA LYS A 233 -9.57 5.94 -25.57
C LYS A 233 -8.72 6.52 -24.45
N PRO A 234 -7.45 6.91 -24.70
CA PRO A 234 -6.59 7.45 -23.65
C PRO A 234 -7.11 8.79 -23.12
N VAL A 235 -7.12 8.93 -21.79
CA VAL A 235 -7.35 10.22 -21.12
C VAL A 235 -6.02 10.97 -21.06
N LEU A 236 -6.01 12.17 -21.62
CA LEU A 236 -4.86 13.06 -21.71
C LEU A 236 -4.92 14.14 -20.62
N SER A 237 -3.88 14.96 -20.44
CA SER A 237 -3.90 16.06 -19.45
C SER A 237 -4.66 17.26 -19.99
N GLY A 238 -5.29 18.06 -19.15
CA GLY A 238 -5.74 19.41 -19.49
C GLY A 238 -5.14 20.48 -18.58
N PHE A 239 -5.50 21.74 -18.84
CA PHE A 239 -4.97 22.89 -18.12
C PHE A 239 -5.89 23.30 -16.96
N SER A 240 -5.35 23.30 -15.74
CA SER A 240 -6.08 23.63 -14.51
C SER A 240 -5.91 25.07 -14.03
N GLY A 241 -5.01 25.85 -14.64
CA GLY A 241 -4.65 27.19 -14.16
C GLY A 241 -3.26 27.30 -13.53
N HIS A 242 -2.61 26.17 -13.23
CA HIS A 242 -1.23 26.14 -12.72
C HIS A 242 -0.25 26.71 -13.75
N ILE A 243 0.60 27.66 -13.34
CA ILE A 243 1.52 28.40 -14.23
C ILE A 243 2.95 28.47 -13.67
N PRO A 244 3.98 28.59 -14.52
CA PRO A 244 5.34 28.79 -14.08
C PRO A 244 5.54 30.21 -13.51
N ALA A 245 6.48 30.37 -12.58
CA ALA A 245 6.86 31.67 -12.01
C ALA A 245 7.27 32.71 -13.07
N ALA A 246 7.73 32.28 -14.25
CA ALA A 246 8.04 33.17 -15.35
C ALA A 246 6.79 33.92 -15.89
N VAL A 247 5.60 33.33 -15.80
CA VAL A 247 4.35 34.04 -16.18
C VAL A 247 4.12 35.22 -15.25
N VAL A 248 4.30 35.04 -13.93
CA VAL A 248 4.19 36.13 -12.94
C VAL A 248 5.19 37.26 -13.25
N SER A 249 6.40 36.90 -13.66
CA SER A 249 7.46 37.87 -13.98
C SER A 249 7.16 38.66 -15.27
N LYS A 250 6.57 38.02 -16.28
CA LYS A 250 6.29 38.64 -17.59
C LYS A 250 4.93 39.34 -17.66
N TYR A 251 3.99 38.94 -16.81
CA TYR A 251 2.65 39.52 -16.70
C TYR A 251 2.41 40.01 -15.26
N PRO A 252 3.12 41.06 -14.81
CA PRO A 252 3.04 41.52 -13.41
C PRO A 252 1.69 42.10 -13.01
N ASP A 253 0.84 42.46 -13.99
CA ASP A 253 -0.50 42.99 -13.77
C ASP A 253 -1.58 41.89 -13.75
N ALA A 254 -1.24 40.63 -14.07
CA ALA A 254 -2.18 39.52 -14.04
C ALA A 254 -2.47 39.11 -12.59
N GLU A 255 -3.74 38.88 -12.27
CA GLU A 255 -4.14 38.34 -10.97
C GLU A 255 -3.73 36.87 -10.83
N VAL A 256 -2.90 36.59 -9.82
CA VAL A 256 -2.36 35.26 -9.53
C VAL A 256 -2.46 34.96 -8.04
N HIS A 257 -2.65 33.69 -7.72
CA HIS A 257 -2.73 33.18 -6.35
C HIS A 257 -1.54 32.28 -6.05
N GLU A 258 -0.92 32.46 -4.89
CA GLU A 258 0.14 31.58 -4.39
C GLU A 258 -0.48 30.41 -3.62
N LEU A 259 -0.08 29.19 -3.96
CA LEU A 259 -0.50 27.97 -3.29
C LEU A 259 0.69 27.26 -2.63
N GLU A 260 0.39 26.49 -1.59
CA GLU A 260 1.35 25.70 -0.83
C GLU A 260 0.76 24.31 -0.58
N TRP A 261 1.60 23.28 -0.67
CA TRP A 261 1.23 21.92 -0.35
C TRP A 261 2.39 21.18 0.33
N GLN A 262 2.18 20.72 1.57
CA GLN A 262 3.10 19.86 2.31
C GLN A 262 4.56 20.35 2.33
N GLY A 263 4.79 21.62 2.62
CA GLY A 263 6.09 22.28 2.64
C GLY A 263 6.67 22.63 1.27
N PHE A 264 5.91 22.43 0.18
CA PHE A 264 6.27 22.87 -1.16
C PHE A 264 5.48 24.12 -1.53
N GLY A 265 6.19 25.14 -2.02
CA GLY A 265 5.59 26.37 -2.49
C GLY A 265 6.56 27.55 -2.47
N PRO A 266 6.13 28.72 -2.99
CA PRO A 266 4.83 28.90 -3.63
C PRO A 266 4.78 28.22 -5.02
N THR A 267 3.65 27.58 -5.34
CA THR A 267 3.19 27.36 -6.72
C THR A 267 2.22 28.46 -7.11
N TYR A 268 2.01 28.70 -8.40
CA TYR A 268 1.22 29.83 -8.89
C TYR A 268 -0.01 29.37 -9.68
N LEU A 269 -1.17 29.86 -9.28
CA LEU A 269 -2.45 29.67 -9.97
C LEU A 269 -2.89 30.98 -10.61
N LEU A 270 -3.14 30.98 -11.92
CA LEU A 270 -3.72 32.13 -12.61
C LEU A 270 -5.22 32.26 -12.31
N ASP A 271 -5.71 33.46 -11.98
CA ASP A 271 -7.13 33.65 -11.68
C ASP A 271 -8.02 33.33 -12.89
N TRP A 272 -9.19 32.75 -12.64
CA TRP A 272 -10.12 32.31 -13.70
C TRP A 272 -10.77 33.47 -14.46
N GLN A 273 -10.67 34.69 -13.96
CA GLN A 273 -11.18 35.89 -14.62
C GLN A 273 -10.14 36.49 -15.58
N GLU A 274 -8.88 36.07 -15.49
CA GLU A 274 -7.82 36.56 -16.36
C GLU A 274 -8.02 36.05 -17.81
N PRO A 275 -8.04 36.94 -18.82
CA PRO A 275 -8.09 36.54 -20.22
C PRO A 275 -6.94 35.59 -20.60
N LEU A 276 -5.79 35.73 -19.93
CA LEU A 276 -4.62 34.90 -20.12
C LEU A 276 -4.89 33.42 -19.79
N PHE A 277 -5.81 33.11 -18.87
CA PHE A 277 -6.17 31.73 -18.52
C PHE A 277 -6.67 30.97 -19.74
N LYS A 278 -7.62 31.56 -20.45
CA LYS A 278 -8.23 30.97 -21.64
C LYS A 278 -7.23 30.87 -22.80
N GLN A 279 -6.34 31.85 -22.94
CA GLN A 279 -5.27 31.82 -23.94
C GLN A 279 -4.30 30.67 -23.68
N ILE A 280 -3.79 30.52 -22.45
CA ILE A 280 -2.86 29.43 -22.09
C ILE A 280 -3.58 28.08 -22.23
N GLY A 281 -4.75 27.92 -21.63
CA GLY A 281 -5.48 26.65 -21.62
C GLY A 281 -5.84 26.15 -23.01
N SER A 282 -6.36 27.03 -23.88
CA SER A 282 -6.69 26.63 -25.25
C SER A 282 -5.44 26.32 -26.09
N THR A 283 -4.34 27.05 -25.87
CA THR A 283 -3.04 26.77 -26.53
C THR A 283 -2.48 25.42 -26.07
N PHE A 284 -2.58 25.11 -24.78
CA PHE A 284 -2.15 23.83 -24.21
C PHE A 284 -2.86 22.64 -24.87
N ILE A 285 -4.19 22.70 -24.98
CA ILE A 285 -4.99 21.64 -25.63
C ILE A 285 -4.66 21.53 -27.12
N LYS A 286 -4.47 22.64 -27.83
CA LYS A 286 -4.06 22.64 -29.25
C LYS A 286 -2.68 22.00 -29.44
N LYS A 287 -1.67 22.40 -28.66
CA LYS A 287 -0.33 21.80 -28.73
C LYS A 287 -0.34 20.33 -28.35
N GLN A 288 -1.13 19.95 -27.35
CA GLN A 288 -1.26 18.53 -27.00
C GLN A 288 -1.84 17.71 -28.16
N LYS A 289 -2.87 18.22 -28.85
CA LYS A 289 -3.44 17.58 -30.04
C LYS A 289 -2.43 17.49 -31.19
N GLU A 290 -1.64 18.53 -31.43
CA GLU A 290 -0.59 18.52 -32.44
C GLU A 290 0.47 17.45 -32.17
N ILE A 291 0.88 17.29 -30.90
CA ILE A 291 1.97 16.37 -30.52
C ILE A 291 1.48 14.92 -30.41
N TYR A 292 0.29 14.72 -29.85
CA TYR A 292 -0.21 13.42 -29.39
C TYR A 292 -1.54 12.99 -30.00
N GLY A 293 -2.24 13.83 -30.77
CA GLY A 293 -3.64 13.58 -31.14
C GLY A 293 -4.58 13.67 -29.94
N THR A 294 -5.84 13.25 -30.09
CA THR A 294 -6.82 13.23 -28.99
C THR A 294 -7.91 12.19 -29.20
N ASP A 295 -8.48 11.75 -28.08
CA ASP A 295 -9.69 10.93 -28.00
C ASP A 295 -10.80 11.66 -27.22
N HIS A 296 -10.61 12.98 -27.04
CA HIS A 296 -11.53 13.93 -26.45
C HIS A 296 -11.73 13.83 -24.93
N TYR A 297 -10.88 13.10 -24.20
CA TYR A 297 -10.93 13.03 -22.73
C TYR A 297 -9.70 13.70 -22.11
N TYR A 298 -9.93 14.63 -21.17
CA TYR A 298 -8.87 15.42 -20.53
C TYR A 298 -9.01 15.43 -19.00
N SER A 299 -7.98 14.96 -18.29
CA SER A 299 -7.89 15.02 -16.83
C SER A 299 -7.51 16.43 -16.37
N ILE A 300 -8.36 17.06 -15.57
CA ILE A 300 -8.10 18.39 -15.00
C ILE A 300 -8.51 18.41 -13.53
N ASP A 301 -7.58 18.64 -12.63
CA ASP A 301 -7.79 18.50 -11.18
C ASP A 301 -7.28 19.77 -10.47
N PRO A 302 -8.10 20.84 -10.39
CA PRO A 302 -7.60 22.18 -10.02
C PRO A 302 -7.14 22.31 -8.58
N PHE A 303 -7.68 21.49 -7.67
CA PHE A 303 -7.44 21.63 -6.22
C PHE A 303 -7.18 20.29 -5.54
N ASN A 304 -6.43 19.41 -6.18
CA ASN A 304 -6.04 18.15 -5.55
C ASN A 304 -5.23 18.43 -4.27
N GLU A 305 -5.84 18.17 -3.11
CA GLU A 305 -5.26 18.42 -1.77
C GLU A 305 -4.85 19.86 -1.46
N MET A 306 -5.39 20.82 -2.22
CA MET A 306 -5.16 22.25 -2.03
C MET A 306 -6.50 22.96 -1.84
N ARG A 307 -6.49 24.15 -1.24
CA ARG A 307 -7.69 24.97 -1.09
C ARG A 307 -7.78 25.95 -2.26
N PRO A 308 -8.97 26.12 -2.86
CA PRO A 308 -9.17 27.23 -3.78
C PRO A 308 -9.02 28.59 -3.07
N PRO A 309 -8.66 29.65 -3.81
CA PRO A 309 -8.50 30.98 -3.22
C PRO A 309 -9.77 31.61 -2.61
N SER A 310 -10.97 31.16 -3.00
CA SER A 310 -12.24 31.65 -2.47
C SER A 310 -13.35 30.59 -2.53
N ASP A 311 -14.20 30.52 -1.50
CA ASP A 311 -15.47 29.75 -1.40
C ASP A 311 -16.71 30.51 -1.84
N GLU A 312 -16.56 31.74 -2.32
CA GLU A 312 -17.71 32.49 -2.80
C GLU A 312 -18.39 31.73 -3.96
N PRO A 313 -19.72 31.50 -3.88
CA PRO A 313 -20.44 30.70 -4.88
C PRO A 313 -20.20 31.11 -6.34
N ASP A 314 -20.08 32.41 -6.60
CA ASP A 314 -19.81 32.93 -7.94
C ASP A 314 -18.38 32.64 -8.41
N TYR A 315 -17.41 32.65 -7.50
CA TYR A 315 -16.03 32.27 -7.79
C TYR A 315 -15.93 30.80 -8.22
N ILE A 316 -16.52 29.90 -7.42
CA ILE A 316 -16.56 28.45 -7.71
C ILE A 316 -17.30 28.17 -9.02
N ARG A 317 -18.41 28.86 -9.29
CA ARG A 317 -19.16 28.72 -10.54
C ARG A 317 -18.38 29.21 -11.75
N ASN A 318 -17.65 30.32 -11.62
CA ASN A 318 -16.85 30.88 -12.71
C ASN A 318 -15.63 30.01 -13.00
N MET A 319 -14.97 29.49 -11.96
CA MET A 319 -13.89 28.52 -12.08
C MET A 319 -14.27 27.32 -12.96
N GLY A 320 -15.37 26.61 -12.64
CA GLY A 320 -15.81 25.45 -13.42
C GLY A 320 -16.12 25.79 -14.88
N LYS A 321 -16.77 26.94 -15.13
CA LYS A 321 -17.04 27.45 -16.49
C LYS A 321 -15.78 27.80 -17.26
N THR A 322 -14.83 28.50 -16.64
CA THR A 322 -13.60 28.95 -17.32
C THR A 322 -12.72 27.77 -17.69
N ILE A 323 -12.53 26.81 -16.78
CA ILE A 323 -11.76 25.58 -17.06
C ILE A 323 -12.39 24.82 -18.23
N LEU A 324 -13.71 24.59 -18.19
CA LEU A 324 -14.41 23.92 -19.29
C LEU A 324 -14.24 24.67 -20.62
N ASN A 325 -14.47 25.98 -20.63
CA ASN A 325 -14.46 26.77 -21.85
C ASN A 325 -13.06 26.89 -22.47
N SER A 326 -12.00 26.92 -21.66
CA SER A 326 -10.62 26.92 -22.18
C SER A 326 -10.29 25.60 -22.87
N MET A 327 -10.74 24.47 -22.30
CA MET A 327 -10.63 23.15 -22.91
C MET A 327 -11.42 23.08 -24.22
N LEU A 328 -12.69 23.50 -24.23
CA LEU A 328 -13.56 23.43 -25.41
C LEU A 328 -13.09 24.33 -26.55
N GLU A 329 -12.38 25.42 -26.28
CA GLU A 329 -11.78 26.25 -27.32
C GLU A 329 -10.59 25.58 -28.01
N GLY A 330 -9.84 24.73 -27.31
CA GLY A 330 -8.82 23.88 -27.92
C GLY A 330 -9.39 22.61 -28.56
N ASP A 331 -10.47 22.08 -27.99
CA ASP A 331 -11.16 20.90 -28.48
C ASP A 331 -12.68 20.92 -28.21
N PRO A 332 -13.53 21.31 -29.18
CA PRO A 332 -14.98 21.44 -28.97
C PRO A 332 -15.70 20.14 -28.57
N GLN A 333 -15.07 18.98 -28.82
CA GLN A 333 -15.57 17.67 -28.43
C GLN A 333 -15.11 17.23 -27.04
N GLY A 334 -14.24 17.99 -26.40
CA GLY A 334 -13.62 17.63 -25.13
C GLY A 334 -14.62 17.33 -24.01
N THR A 335 -14.28 16.31 -23.24
CA THR A 335 -14.92 15.89 -21.99
C THR A 335 -13.91 15.98 -20.88
N TRP A 336 -14.27 16.69 -19.82
CA TRP A 336 -13.45 16.84 -18.63
C TRP A 336 -13.57 15.58 -17.76
N VAL A 337 -12.47 14.85 -17.60
CA VAL A 337 -12.35 13.76 -16.63
C VAL A 337 -11.84 14.33 -15.30
N LEU A 338 -12.59 14.18 -14.22
CA LEU A 338 -12.29 14.81 -12.93
C LEU A 338 -12.09 13.77 -11.83
N MET A 339 -10.99 13.83 -11.08
CA MET A 339 -10.86 13.08 -9.84
C MET A 339 -11.70 13.75 -8.74
N THR A 340 -12.64 13.00 -8.18
CA THR A 340 -13.51 13.52 -7.13
C THR A 340 -12.80 13.70 -5.77
N TRP A 341 -11.52 13.32 -5.64
CA TRP A 341 -10.77 13.26 -4.37
C TRP A 341 -10.89 14.52 -3.52
N PHE A 342 -10.68 15.68 -4.12
CA PHE A 342 -10.74 16.96 -3.40
C PHE A 342 -12.19 17.37 -3.06
N CYS A 343 -13.19 16.91 -3.81
CA CYS A 343 -14.60 17.27 -3.63
C CYS A 343 -15.44 16.18 -2.96
N LYS A 344 -14.79 15.18 -2.34
CA LYS A 344 -15.47 14.30 -1.39
C LYS A 344 -15.57 15.07 -0.09
N SER A 345 -16.74 15.07 0.53
CA SER A 345 -16.88 15.56 1.89
C SER A 345 -16.57 14.41 2.88
N PRO A 346 -15.39 14.37 3.53
CA PRO A 346 -15.19 13.61 4.75
C PRO A 346 -15.02 14.52 5.98
N GLN A 347 -15.22 13.91 7.15
CA GLN A 347 -15.20 14.49 8.50
C GLN A 347 -13.83 15.04 8.98
N PHE A 348 -12.89 15.33 8.07
CA PHE A 348 -11.52 15.75 8.39
C PHE A 348 -11.28 17.22 7.98
N ASP A 349 -10.11 17.79 8.31
CA ASP A 349 -9.70 19.21 8.14
C ASP A 349 -9.84 19.82 6.71
N TRP A 350 -10.39 19.05 5.76
CA TRP A 350 -10.81 19.47 4.43
C TRP A 350 -12.28 19.96 4.38
N ASN A 351 -12.83 20.42 5.51
CA ASN A 351 -14.19 20.96 5.72
C ASN A 351 -14.67 22.08 4.76
N TYR A 352 -13.91 22.36 3.70
CA TYR A 352 -14.16 23.35 2.67
C TYR A 352 -15.14 22.84 1.60
N TRP A 353 -14.98 21.61 1.11
CA TRP A 353 -15.84 21.04 0.06
C TRP A 353 -17.12 20.43 0.65
N GLN A 354 -17.94 21.28 1.26
CA GLN A 354 -19.27 20.93 1.75
C GLN A 354 -20.22 20.66 0.57
N THR A 355 -21.34 20.01 0.86
CA THR A 355 -22.30 19.53 -0.15
C THR A 355 -22.86 20.66 -1.03
N ASP A 356 -23.04 21.87 -0.49
CA ASP A 356 -23.48 23.06 -1.22
C ASP A 356 -22.42 23.60 -2.19
N ILE A 357 -21.17 23.75 -1.74
CA ILE A 357 -20.04 24.21 -2.59
C ILE A 357 -19.76 23.21 -3.71
N THR A 358 -19.81 21.91 -3.39
CA THR A 358 -19.61 20.85 -4.38
C THR A 358 -20.75 20.82 -5.40
N GLU A 359 -22.01 20.95 -4.99
CA GLU A 359 -23.15 21.09 -5.91
C GLU A 359 -22.97 22.28 -6.86
N ILE A 360 -22.61 23.47 -6.34
CA ILE A 360 -22.37 24.68 -7.16
C ILE A 360 -21.30 24.43 -8.23
N PHE A 361 -20.21 23.76 -7.85
CA PHE A 361 -19.13 23.42 -8.78
C PHE A 361 -19.64 22.50 -9.90
N PHE A 362 -20.29 21.39 -9.57
CA PHE A 362 -20.80 20.45 -10.57
C PHE A 362 -21.92 21.04 -11.43
N ASP A 363 -22.80 21.86 -10.87
CA ASP A 363 -23.88 22.56 -11.60
C ASP A 363 -23.36 23.60 -12.60
N SER A 364 -22.14 24.10 -12.41
CA SER A 364 -21.52 25.04 -13.34
C SER A 364 -21.12 24.40 -14.67
N ILE A 365 -21.14 23.06 -14.76
CA ILE A 365 -20.64 22.26 -15.87
C ILE A 365 -21.80 21.44 -16.48
N PRO A 366 -22.00 21.42 -17.81
CA PRO A 366 -23.00 20.56 -18.45
C PRO A 366 -22.79 19.07 -18.17
N ASN A 367 -23.88 18.31 -18.07
CA ASN A 367 -23.81 16.89 -17.67
C ASN A 367 -23.04 16.01 -18.65
N ASP A 368 -23.10 16.31 -19.95
CA ASP A 368 -22.42 15.58 -21.02
C ASP A 368 -20.96 16.00 -21.22
N LYS A 369 -20.45 16.95 -20.41
CA LYS A 369 -19.11 17.51 -20.52
C LYS A 369 -18.17 17.21 -19.37
N LEU A 370 -18.63 16.46 -18.36
CA LEU A 370 -17.80 16.02 -17.26
C LEU A 370 -18.04 14.55 -16.94
N LEU A 371 -16.95 13.79 -16.79
CA LEU A 371 -16.93 12.41 -16.34
C LEU A 371 -16.20 12.35 -14.99
N ALA A 372 -16.93 12.04 -13.91
CA ALA A 372 -16.38 12.02 -12.58
C ALA A 372 -15.75 10.65 -12.24
N LEU A 373 -14.54 10.65 -11.69
CA LEU A 373 -13.87 9.47 -11.15
C LEU A 373 -14.10 9.43 -9.64
N GLU A 374 -15.03 8.60 -9.17
CA GLU A 374 -15.24 8.31 -7.74
C GLU A 374 -14.04 7.50 -7.23
N LEU A 375 -13.01 8.17 -6.70
CA LEU A 375 -11.84 7.48 -6.18
C LEU A 375 -12.18 6.76 -4.85
N HIS A 376 -11.35 5.83 -4.40
CA HIS A 376 -11.47 5.17 -3.09
C HIS A 376 -12.86 4.56 -2.80
N ALA A 377 -13.57 4.18 -3.86
CA ALA A 377 -14.92 3.65 -3.79
C ALA A 377 -14.97 2.26 -3.12
N ASP A 378 -13.82 1.60 -3.07
CA ASP A 378 -13.54 0.39 -2.29
C ASP A 378 -13.63 0.60 -0.77
N SER A 379 -13.83 1.84 -0.28
CA SER A 379 -14.11 2.13 1.12
C SER A 379 -15.38 2.96 1.34
N LEU A 380 -16.34 2.44 2.10
CA LEU A 380 -17.59 3.15 2.46
C LEU A 380 -17.34 4.44 3.24
N GLN A 381 -16.24 4.51 3.99
CA GLN A 381 -15.89 5.72 4.73
C GLN A 381 -15.47 6.85 3.79
N TRP A 382 -14.79 6.52 2.69
CA TRP A 382 -14.17 7.49 1.79
C TRP A 382 -14.94 7.73 0.51
N THR A 383 -16.01 6.98 0.26
CA THR A 383 -16.82 7.16 -0.93
C THR A 383 -17.67 8.43 -0.88
N GLY A 384 -17.69 9.18 -1.99
CA GLY A 384 -18.38 10.46 -2.14
C GLY A 384 -19.78 10.33 -2.74
N TRP A 385 -19.99 9.41 -3.67
CA TRP A 385 -21.21 9.32 -4.49
C TRP A 385 -22.49 9.26 -3.65
N PHE A 386 -22.51 8.56 -2.51
CA PHE A 386 -23.71 8.50 -1.68
C PHE A 386 -24.04 9.84 -0.99
N ARG A 387 -23.02 10.65 -0.70
CA ARG A 387 -23.15 11.93 0.02
C ARG A 387 -23.41 13.10 -0.92
N GLN A 388 -22.85 13.03 -2.12
CA GLN A 388 -22.89 14.09 -3.13
C GLN A 388 -23.92 13.79 -4.22
N ASN A 389 -25.02 13.13 -3.84
CA ASN A 389 -26.13 12.77 -4.72
C ASN A 389 -25.69 12.16 -6.06
N GLY A 390 -24.73 11.22 -6.00
CA GLY A 390 -24.19 10.51 -7.15
C GLY A 390 -23.79 11.47 -8.26
N TRP A 391 -23.11 12.54 -7.83
CA TRP A 391 -22.48 13.57 -8.65
C TRP A 391 -23.45 14.40 -9.49
N TYR A 392 -24.63 14.73 -8.94
CA TYR A 392 -25.52 15.77 -9.47
C TYR A 392 -25.88 15.58 -10.96
N GLY A 393 -26.13 14.33 -11.35
CA GLY A 393 -26.48 13.94 -12.72
C GLY A 393 -25.31 13.78 -13.69
N LYS A 394 -24.07 14.00 -13.24
CA LYS A 394 -22.86 13.74 -14.04
C LYS A 394 -22.62 12.23 -14.21
N PRO A 395 -22.19 11.77 -15.40
CA PRO A 395 -21.70 10.40 -15.54
C PRO A 395 -20.49 10.19 -14.65
N TRP A 396 -20.41 9.04 -13.99
CA TRP A 396 -19.29 8.73 -13.10
C TRP A 396 -18.87 7.27 -13.11
N ILE A 397 -17.62 7.05 -12.70
CA ILE A 397 -16.94 5.75 -12.67
C ILE A 397 -16.56 5.40 -11.23
N TRP A 398 -16.97 4.21 -10.77
CA TRP A 398 -16.58 3.66 -9.46
C TRP A 398 -15.14 3.18 -9.50
N CYS A 399 -14.21 3.83 -8.80
CA CYS A 399 -12.78 3.50 -8.84
C CYS A 399 -12.24 3.00 -7.49
N ALA A 400 -11.65 1.81 -7.50
CA ALA A 400 -10.87 1.31 -6.37
C ALA A 400 -9.47 1.94 -6.38
N ILE A 401 -8.96 2.36 -5.21
CA ILE A 401 -7.55 2.79 -5.09
C ILE A 401 -6.65 1.60 -4.77
N GLN A 402 -7.00 0.76 -3.79
CA GLN A 402 -6.22 -0.41 -3.33
C GLN A 402 -4.78 -0.15 -2.83
N ASN A 403 -4.05 0.86 -3.32
CA ASN A 403 -2.65 1.08 -2.99
C ASN A 403 -2.28 2.56 -2.95
N PHE A 404 -1.57 2.95 -1.88
CA PHE A 404 -1.11 4.30 -1.59
C PHE A 404 0.42 4.29 -1.45
N GLY A 405 1.11 5.28 -2.03
CA GLY A 405 2.57 5.46 -1.96
C GLY A 405 3.40 4.34 -2.59
N TYR A 406 2.75 3.41 -3.30
CA TYR A 406 3.37 2.15 -3.73
C TYR A 406 4.05 1.39 -2.58
N THR A 407 3.48 1.51 -1.38
CA THR A 407 3.94 0.79 -0.20
C THR A 407 3.70 -0.71 -0.37
N VAL A 408 4.56 -1.50 0.25
CA VAL A 408 4.54 -2.96 0.18
C VAL A 408 3.67 -3.45 1.33
N ASP A 409 2.54 -4.08 1.05
CA ASP A 409 1.55 -4.47 2.08
C ASP A 409 0.68 -5.63 1.59
N ILE A 410 0.21 -6.48 2.50
CA ILE A 410 -0.76 -7.55 2.24
C ILE A 410 -2.10 -7.18 2.88
N TYR A 411 -3.03 -6.68 2.07
CA TYR A 411 -4.42 -6.40 2.45
C TYR A 411 -5.30 -6.33 1.20
N GLY A 412 -6.62 -6.25 1.37
CA GLY A 412 -7.47 -6.13 0.18
C GLY A 412 -8.96 -6.00 0.37
N GLY A 413 -9.49 -6.24 1.57
CA GLY A 413 -10.92 -6.10 1.84
C GLY A 413 -11.85 -6.77 0.83
N LEU A 414 -11.52 -7.99 0.34
CA LEU A 414 -12.27 -8.64 -0.74
C LEU A 414 -13.79 -8.69 -0.46
N PRO A 415 -14.26 -9.08 0.75
CA PRO A 415 -15.69 -9.03 1.06
C PRO A 415 -16.26 -7.61 1.01
N GLN A 416 -15.52 -6.62 1.53
CA GLN A 416 -15.96 -5.22 1.51
C GLN A 416 -16.05 -4.69 0.08
N ILE A 417 -15.10 -5.02 -0.80
CA ILE A 417 -15.13 -4.61 -2.20
C ILE A 417 -16.39 -5.16 -2.88
N THR A 418 -16.70 -6.44 -2.69
CA THR A 418 -17.91 -7.05 -3.26
C THR A 418 -19.19 -6.46 -2.65
N ASP A 419 -19.21 -6.19 -1.35
CA ASP A 419 -20.35 -5.59 -0.65
C ASP A 419 -20.59 -4.14 -1.11
N ASN A 420 -19.53 -3.34 -1.26
CA ASN A 420 -19.62 -1.96 -1.73
C ASN A 420 -20.07 -1.90 -3.19
N TYR A 421 -19.58 -2.82 -4.03
CA TYR A 421 -20.05 -2.94 -5.41
C TYR A 421 -21.54 -3.28 -5.44
N LYS A 422 -21.97 -4.28 -4.67
CA LYS A 422 -23.38 -4.67 -4.56
C LYS A 422 -24.25 -3.49 -4.11
N MET A 423 -23.83 -2.81 -3.04
CA MET A 423 -24.52 -1.62 -2.53
C MET A 423 -24.63 -0.52 -3.59
N MET A 424 -23.57 -0.31 -4.37
CA MET A 424 -23.55 0.67 -5.44
C MET A 424 -24.51 0.28 -6.58
N VAL A 425 -24.47 -0.95 -7.08
CA VAL A 425 -25.31 -1.37 -8.21
C VAL A 425 -26.79 -1.47 -7.84
N GLU A 426 -27.11 -1.82 -6.60
CA GLU A 426 -28.48 -1.92 -6.09
C GLU A 426 -29.08 -0.58 -5.63
N SER A 427 -28.28 0.48 -5.50
CA SER A 427 -28.77 1.77 -5.00
C SER A 427 -29.55 2.57 -6.05
N ASP A 428 -30.75 3.01 -5.70
CA ASP A 428 -31.51 4.00 -6.48
C ASP A 428 -30.82 5.37 -6.55
N ASN A 429 -29.96 5.68 -5.56
CA ASN A 429 -29.24 6.95 -5.46
C ASN A 429 -27.89 6.95 -6.19
N LYS A 430 -27.55 5.88 -6.93
CA LYS A 430 -26.29 5.81 -7.67
C LYS A 430 -26.19 6.84 -8.79
N GLY A 431 -27.31 7.44 -9.23
CA GLY A 431 -27.29 8.42 -10.31
C GLY A 431 -26.79 7.82 -11.64
N ASN A 432 -25.98 8.57 -12.38
CA ASN A 432 -25.51 8.18 -13.71
C ASN A 432 -24.18 7.39 -13.66
N LEU A 433 -24.21 6.20 -13.05
CA LEU A 433 -23.07 5.30 -13.06
C LEU A 433 -22.85 4.75 -14.49
N VAL A 434 -21.69 5.02 -15.07
CA VAL A 434 -21.33 4.58 -16.43
C VAL A 434 -20.13 3.62 -16.49
N GLY A 435 -19.44 3.42 -15.36
CA GLY A 435 -18.22 2.62 -15.37
C GLY A 435 -17.69 2.15 -14.03
N MET A 436 -16.66 1.31 -14.13
CA MET A 436 -15.84 0.84 -13.02
C MET A 436 -14.35 1.05 -13.38
N GLY A 437 -13.48 1.25 -12.39
CA GLY A 437 -12.08 1.51 -12.63
C GLY A 437 -11.14 1.15 -11.49
N ILE A 438 -9.84 1.25 -11.77
CA ILE A 438 -8.77 1.06 -10.81
C ILE A 438 -7.82 2.25 -10.89
N ALA A 439 -7.77 3.02 -9.82
CA ALA A 439 -7.06 4.30 -9.72
C ALA A 439 -6.07 4.29 -8.55
N MET A 440 -5.23 3.28 -8.54
CA MET A 440 -4.15 3.04 -7.58
C MET A 440 -2.99 4.04 -7.69
N GLU A 441 -2.42 4.47 -6.56
CA GLU A 441 -1.22 5.31 -6.58
C GLU A 441 0.04 4.54 -7.01
N GLY A 442 0.05 3.22 -6.85
CA GLY A 442 1.10 2.34 -7.35
C GLY A 442 0.51 1.01 -7.78
N LEU A 443 1.24 0.23 -8.57
CA LEU A 443 0.74 -1.06 -9.09
C LEU A 443 0.41 -2.12 -8.01
N GLY A 444 0.61 -1.79 -6.73
CA GLY A 444 0.26 -2.64 -5.60
C GLY A 444 1.02 -3.96 -5.50
N TYR A 445 0.74 -4.71 -4.44
CA TYR A 445 1.39 -6.00 -4.13
C TYR A 445 0.36 -7.13 -3.91
N ASN A 446 -0.90 -6.89 -4.27
CA ASN A 446 -2.04 -7.76 -3.98
C ASN A 446 -2.74 -8.16 -5.28
N PRO A 447 -2.13 -9.02 -6.12
CA PRO A 447 -2.70 -9.42 -7.41
C PRO A 447 -4.10 -10.02 -7.28
N VAL A 448 -4.43 -10.66 -6.15
CA VAL A 448 -5.79 -11.16 -5.87
C VAL A 448 -6.84 -10.06 -5.87
N VAL A 449 -6.51 -8.87 -5.38
CA VAL A 449 -7.48 -7.76 -5.33
C VAL A 449 -7.69 -7.20 -6.73
N PHE A 450 -6.63 -7.05 -7.51
CA PHE A 450 -6.74 -6.55 -8.88
C PHE A 450 -7.47 -7.52 -9.81
N GLU A 451 -7.21 -8.83 -9.71
CA GLU A 451 -7.95 -9.85 -10.47
C GLU A 451 -9.44 -9.84 -10.08
N LEU A 452 -9.78 -9.66 -8.80
CA LEU A 452 -11.18 -9.50 -8.38
C LEU A 452 -11.81 -8.27 -9.04
N LEU A 453 -11.14 -7.12 -8.97
CA LEU A 453 -11.63 -5.87 -9.55
C LEU A 453 -11.83 -5.98 -11.07
N PHE A 454 -10.91 -6.62 -11.78
CA PHE A 454 -11.05 -6.83 -13.23
C PHE A 454 -12.19 -7.80 -13.56
N ASP A 455 -12.35 -8.90 -12.83
CA ASP A 455 -13.44 -9.84 -13.05
C ASP A 455 -14.80 -9.20 -12.72
N MET A 456 -14.88 -8.30 -11.75
CA MET A 456 -16.09 -7.52 -11.41
C MET A 456 -16.52 -6.52 -12.48
N MET A 457 -15.64 -6.17 -13.44
CA MET A 457 -15.99 -5.29 -14.56
C MET A 457 -16.82 -6.01 -15.64
N TRP A 458 -16.99 -7.33 -15.55
CA TRP A 458 -17.66 -8.15 -16.55
C TRP A 458 -18.79 -8.97 -15.92
N ALA A 459 -19.70 -9.46 -16.77
CA ALA A 459 -20.96 -10.09 -16.35
C ALA A 459 -21.74 -9.19 -15.37
N GLU A 460 -22.43 -9.77 -14.39
CA GLU A 460 -23.09 -9.02 -13.30
C GLU A 460 -22.17 -8.80 -12.09
N GLY A 461 -20.86 -8.95 -12.28
CA GLY A 461 -19.84 -8.93 -11.24
C GLY A 461 -19.57 -10.31 -10.62
N VAL A 462 -18.99 -10.33 -9.41
CA VAL A 462 -18.66 -11.57 -8.68
C VAL A 462 -19.68 -11.78 -7.56
N HIS A 463 -20.58 -12.76 -7.74
CA HIS A 463 -21.64 -13.07 -6.76
C HIS A 463 -21.24 -14.09 -5.69
N ASP A 464 -20.41 -15.07 -6.04
CA ASP A 464 -19.88 -16.07 -5.12
C ASP A 464 -18.39 -15.86 -4.95
N LEU A 465 -18.04 -15.10 -3.90
CA LEU A 465 -16.66 -14.76 -3.61
C LEU A 465 -15.84 -16.01 -3.20
N ASP A 466 -16.45 -17.03 -2.60
CA ASP A 466 -15.74 -18.23 -2.18
C ASP A 466 -15.41 -19.13 -3.38
N GLN A 467 -16.37 -19.32 -4.30
CA GLN A 467 -16.10 -19.97 -5.58
C GLN A 467 -15.04 -19.21 -6.39
N TRP A 468 -15.11 -17.87 -6.41
CA TRP A 468 -14.13 -17.05 -7.13
C TRP A 468 -12.72 -17.21 -6.55
N LYS A 469 -12.56 -17.25 -5.22
CA LYS A 469 -11.26 -17.49 -4.56
C LYS A 469 -10.65 -18.82 -4.99
N GLU A 470 -11.44 -19.88 -5.05
CA GLU A 470 -10.99 -21.20 -5.49
C GLU A 470 -10.51 -21.21 -6.94
N LYS A 471 -11.30 -20.61 -7.84
CA LYS A 471 -10.90 -20.43 -9.24
C LYS A 471 -9.63 -19.58 -9.37
N TYR A 472 -9.51 -18.52 -8.57
CA TYR A 472 -8.32 -17.66 -8.54
C TYR A 472 -7.05 -18.45 -8.22
N LEU A 473 -7.07 -19.32 -7.21
CA LEU A 473 -5.90 -20.13 -6.88
C LEU A 473 -5.54 -21.09 -8.00
N LEU A 474 -6.54 -21.73 -8.60
CA LEU A 474 -6.32 -22.66 -9.71
C LEU A 474 -5.69 -21.97 -10.91
N LYS A 475 -6.22 -20.82 -11.37
CA LYS A 475 -5.63 -20.08 -12.50
C LYS A 475 -4.27 -19.47 -12.17
N ARG A 476 -4.04 -19.10 -10.91
CA ARG A 476 -2.78 -18.49 -10.45
C ARG A 476 -1.62 -19.49 -10.39
N TYR A 477 -1.88 -20.75 -10.07
CA TYR A 477 -0.83 -21.75 -9.85
C TYR A 477 -0.89 -22.96 -10.81
N GLY A 478 -2.00 -23.17 -11.51
CA GLY A 478 -2.26 -24.33 -12.37
C GLY A 478 -2.68 -25.58 -11.59
N VAL A 479 -2.16 -25.75 -10.38
CA VAL A 479 -2.54 -26.75 -9.39
C VAL A 479 -2.56 -26.11 -8.00
N VAL A 480 -3.42 -26.59 -7.11
CA VAL A 480 -3.55 -26.05 -5.74
C VAL A 480 -3.30 -27.17 -4.72
N PRO A 481 -2.04 -27.37 -4.28
CA PRO A 481 -1.74 -28.28 -3.18
C PRO A 481 -2.57 -27.96 -1.94
N GLU A 482 -2.97 -28.98 -1.20
CA GLU A 482 -3.82 -28.83 -0.01
C GLU A 482 -3.18 -27.92 1.07
N SER A 483 -1.85 -27.97 1.19
CA SER A 483 -1.11 -27.06 2.07
C SER A 483 -1.26 -25.60 1.64
N VAL A 484 -1.16 -25.31 0.35
CA VAL A 484 -1.27 -23.96 -0.21
C VAL A 484 -2.70 -23.45 -0.11
N ARG A 485 -3.72 -24.30 -0.34
CA ARG A 485 -5.13 -23.96 -0.10
C ARG A 485 -5.34 -23.47 1.34
N LYS A 486 -4.88 -24.23 2.33
CA LYS A 486 -4.94 -23.85 3.76
C LYS A 486 -4.17 -22.57 4.07
N ALA A 487 -3.03 -22.34 3.43
CA ALA A 487 -2.30 -21.08 3.58
C ALA A 487 -3.15 -19.90 3.09
N TRP A 488 -3.83 -20.04 1.95
CA TRP A 488 -4.69 -19.01 1.41
C TRP A 488 -5.97 -18.79 2.20
N GLU A 489 -6.58 -19.83 2.78
CA GLU A 489 -7.69 -19.68 3.74
C GLU A 489 -7.30 -18.76 4.92
N ILE A 490 -6.06 -18.90 5.41
CA ILE A 490 -5.52 -17.98 6.41
C ILE A 490 -5.35 -16.57 5.85
N LEU A 491 -4.74 -16.41 4.67
CA LEU A 491 -4.57 -15.09 4.06
C LEU A 491 -5.91 -14.39 3.81
N TYR A 492 -6.92 -15.13 3.35
CA TYR A 492 -8.28 -14.63 3.15
C TYR A 492 -8.92 -14.14 4.44
N SER A 493 -8.80 -14.92 5.52
CA SER A 493 -9.41 -14.60 6.81
C SER A 493 -8.63 -13.59 7.66
N VAL A 494 -7.32 -13.39 7.42
CA VAL A 494 -6.47 -12.49 8.23
C VAL A 494 -6.15 -11.19 7.50
N ARG A 495 -5.74 -11.27 6.23
CA ARG A 495 -5.24 -10.11 5.47
C ARG A 495 -6.22 -9.61 4.44
N TYR A 496 -6.78 -10.49 3.62
CA TYR A 496 -7.67 -10.07 2.55
C TYR A 496 -9.11 -9.79 2.99
N THR A 497 -9.46 -10.05 4.26
CA THR A 497 -10.68 -9.49 4.88
C THR A 497 -10.46 -8.08 5.43
N ARG A 498 -9.21 -7.68 5.67
CA ARG A 498 -8.87 -6.35 6.17
C ARG A 498 -8.89 -5.36 5.01
N HIS A 499 -9.66 -4.28 5.19
CA HIS A 499 -9.82 -3.25 4.18
C HIS A 499 -8.83 -2.11 4.30
N GLU A 500 -8.38 -1.81 5.52
CA GLU A 500 -7.37 -0.78 5.73
C GLU A 500 -5.98 -1.32 5.46
N ARG A 501 -5.14 -0.48 4.86
CA ARG A 501 -3.69 -0.70 4.81
C ARG A 501 -3.14 -0.94 6.21
N THR A 502 -2.17 -1.83 6.29
CA THR A 502 -1.46 -2.20 7.51
C THR A 502 -0.27 -1.26 7.77
N GLY A 503 0.20 -0.60 6.71
CA GLY A 503 1.37 0.28 6.73
C GLY A 503 2.65 -0.45 6.32
N GLY A 504 3.78 0.24 6.34
CA GLY A 504 5.08 -0.43 6.22
C GLY A 504 5.41 -1.22 7.50
N THR A 505 6.28 -2.20 7.39
CA THR A 505 6.82 -2.88 8.58
C THR A 505 7.80 -1.98 9.33
N PRO A 506 8.08 -2.19 10.64
CA PRO A 506 8.97 -1.33 11.42
C PRO A 506 10.31 -0.99 10.74
N LEU A 507 10.95 -1.94 10.04
CA LEU A 507 12.21 -1.72 9.31
C LEU A 507 12.10 -0.76 8.13
N SER A 508 10.89 -0.45 7.67
CA SER A 508 10.65 0.54 6.62
C SER A 508 10.86 1.98 7.10
N TYR A 509 10.86 2.21 8.42
CA TYR A 509 10.93 3.53 9.03
C TYR A 509 12.29 3.79 9.70
N ALA A 510 12.49 5.04 10.13
CA ALA A 510 13.71 5.43 10.85
C ALA A 510 13.88 4.58 12.14
N PRO A 511 15.12 4.22 12.52
CA PRO A 511 15.38 3.42 13.71
C PRO A 511 14.77 4.03 14.98
N GLY A 512 14.20 3.17 15.83
CA GLY A 512 13.61 3.56 17.10
C GLY A 512 13.52 2.41 18.08
N LEU A 513 13.27 2.73 19.35
CA LEU A 513 13.00 1.76 20.43
C LEU A 513 11.49 1.50 20.54
N TRP A 514 10.97 0.69 19.63
CA TRP A 514 9.55 0.36 19.54
C TRP A 514 9.15 -0.64 20.62
N ASP A 515 7.87 -0.61 20.99
CA ASP A 515 7.29 -1.70 21.76
C ASP A 515 7.10 -2.93 20.86
N ASP A 516 7.12 -4.10 21.49
CA ASP A 516 6.89 -5.35 20.79
C ASP A 516 5.47 -5.42 20.22
N ALA A 517 5.37 -5.61 18.90
CA ALA A 517 4.11 -5.86 18.21
C ALA A 517 3.90 -7.38 18.06
N GLN A 518 2.68 -7.84 18.33
CA GLN A 518 2.37 -9.25 18.14
C GLN A 518 2.30 -9.61 16.66
N VAL A 519 3.06 -10.63 16.28
CA VAL A 519 2.94 -11.25 14.95
C VAL A 519 1.81 -12.27 15.03
N ASP A 520 0.82 -12.17 14.14
CA ASP A 520 -0.24 -13.16 14.08
C ASP A 520 0.34 -14.52 13.69
N VAL A 521 0.36 -15.47 14.63
CA VAL A 521 0.89 -16.83 14.43
C VAL A 521 0.26 -17.56 13.26
N ARG A 522 -0.97 -17.19 12.86
CA ARG A 522 -1.62 -17.76 11.68
C ARG A 522 -0.84 -17.40 10.42
N LEU A 523 -0.26 -16.21 10.30
CA LEU A 523 0.57 -15.82 9.15
C LEU A 523 1.87 -16.62 9.10
N VAL A 524 2.45 -16.94 10.25
CA VAL A 524 3.62 -17.84 10.35
C VAL A 524 3.27 -19.26 9.89
N ASN A 525 2.06 -19.73 10.24
CA ASN A 525 1.53 -21.00 9.73
C ASN A 525 1.27 -20.95 8.23
N ALA A 526 0.72 -19.84 7.70
CA ALA A 526 0.55 -19.67 6.26
C ALA A 526 1.89 -19.73 5.52
N TRP A 527 2.95 -19.11 6.05
CA TRP A 527 4.29 -19.21 5.48
C TRP A 527 4.82 -20.66 5.49
N GLN A 528 4.64 -21.39 6.59
CA GLN A 528 4.99 -22.82 6.69
C GLN A 528 4.23 -23.67 5.66
N LEU A 529 2.94 -23.43 5.52
CA LEU A 529 2.06 -24.16 4.62
C LEU A 529 2.39 -23.86 3.15
N MET A 530 2.71 -22.60 2.83
CA MET A 530 3.24 -22.23 1.51
C MET A 530 4.53 -23.01 1.21
N LEU A 531 5.48 -23.08 2.15
CA LEU A 531 6.72 -23.87 2.00
C LEU A 531 6.46 -25.36 1.76
N ALA A 532 5.42 -25.93 2.37
CA ALA A 532 5.05 -27.33 2.17
C ALA A 532 4.51 -27.61 0.75
N GLY A 533 4.02 -26.61 0.02
CA GLY A 533 3.63 -26.73 -1.39
C GLY A 533 4.77 -26.56 -2.39
N ALA A 534 6.00 -26.33 -1.93
CA ALA A 534 7.12 -26.00 -2.80
C ALA A 534 7.50 -27.12 -3.77
N GLU A 535 7.27 -28.39 -3.40
CA GLU A 535 7.58 -29.54 -4.26
C GLU A 535 6.82 -29.48 -5.60
N GLU A 536 5.56 -29.00 -5.57
CA GLU A 536 4.72 -28.90 -6.76
C GLU A 536 4.81 -27.53 -7.46
N LEU A 537 5.13 -26.46 -6.71
CA LEU A 537 4.98 -25.09 -7.19
C LEU A 537 6.27 -24.27 -7.32
N ALA A 538 7.45 -24.81 -6.97
CA ALA A 538 8.70 -24.04 -6.95
C ALA A 538 9.02 -23.30 -8.27
N ASP A 539 8.66 -23.88 -9.41
CA ASP A 539 8.90 -23.28 -10.73
C ASP A 539 7.87 -22.19 -11.10
N CYS A 540 6.69 -22.21 -10.48
CA CYS A 540 5.63 -21.23 -10.72
C CYS A 540 6.08 -19.83 -10.24
N GLN A 541 6.07 -18.86 -11.16
CA GLN A 541 6.51 -17.49 -10.85
C GLN A 541 5.55 -16.80 -9.85
N ALA A 542 4.24 -17.00 -10.00
CA ALA A 542 3.24 -16.46 -9.09
C ALA A 542 3.41 -17.02 -7.67
N TYR A 543 3.63 -18.33 -7.53
CA TYR A 543 3.90 -18.96 -6.23
C TYR A 543 5.15 -18.40 -5.55
N ARG A 544 6.27 -18.27 -6.27
CA ARG A 544 7.49 -17.67 -5.72
C ARG A 544 7.31 -16.22 -5.29
N TYR A 545 6.42 -15.48 -5.94
CA TYR A 545 6.08 -14.12 -5.50
C TYR A 545 5.33 -14.15 -4.17
N ASP A 546 4.29 -14.97 -4.07
CA ASP A 546 3.45 -15.05 -2.85
C ASP A 546 4.23 -15.60 -1.66
N LEU A 547 5.06 -16.63 -1.87
CA LEU A 547 5.94 -17.20 -0.84
C LEU A 547 6.89 -16.16 -0.24
N VAL A 548 7.53 -15.35 -1.09
CA VAL A 548 8.42 -14.27 -0.63
C VAL A 548 7.63 -13.17 0.06
N ASN A 549 6.45 -12.82 -0.46
CA ASN A 549 5.63 -11.75 0.11
C ASN A 549 5.12 -12.09 1.52
N ILE A 550 4.64 -13.32 1.76
CA ILE A 550 4.21 -13.75 3.10
C ILE A 550 5.37 -13.88 4.08
N GLY A 551 6.53 -14.39 3.62
CA GLY A 551 7.73 -14.43 4.47
C GLY A 551 8.20 -13.03 4.87
N ARG A 552 8.16 -12.09 3.90
CA ARG A 552 8.42 -10.67 4.14
C ARG A 552 7.47 -10.13 5.21
N GLU A 553 6.18 -10.48 5.15
CA GLU A 553 5.16 -9.90 6.03
C GLU A 553 5.40 -10.34 7.47
N VAL A 554 5.65 -11.63 7.64
CA VAL A 554 5.97 -12.24 8.94
C VAL A 554 7.26 -11.64 9.51
N MET A 555 8.34 -11.62 8.73
CA MET A 555 9.63 -11.11 9.22
C MET A 555 9.57 -9.61 9.49
N GLY A 556 9.03 -8.82 8.57
CA GLY A 556 8.98 -7.38 8.75
C GLY A 556 8.26 -6.99 10.04
N LEU A 557 7.11 -7.62 10.34
CA LEU A 557 6.40 -7.40 11.60
C LEU A 557 7.21 -7.86 12.82
N TYR A 558 7.96 -8.96 12.71
CA TYR A 558 8.80 -9.47 13.79
C TYR A 558 9.97 -8.54 14.15
N ALA A 559 10.30 -7.56 13.32
CA ALA A 559 11.39 -6.62 13.61
C ALA A 559 11.20 -5.82 14.92
N SER A 560 9.95 -5.59 15.36
CA SER A 560 9.68 -4.95 16.66
C SER A 560 10.26 -5.73 17.83
N HIS A 561 10.38 -7.05 17.70
CA HIS A 561 10.95 -7.91 18.73
C HIS A 561 12.41 -7.55 19.02
N TYR A 562 13.22 -7.41 17.96
CA TYR A 562 14.64 -7.03 18.06
C TYR A 562 14.81 -5.60 18.57
N SER A 563 13.96 -4.66 18.11
CA SER A 563 13.93 -3.30 18.64
C SER A 563 13.61 -3.26 20.14
N ASN A 564 12.63 -4.05 20.58
CA ASN A 564 12.25 -4.15 22.00
C ASN A 564 13.34 -4.83 22.85
N ALA A 565 14.09 -5.79 22.31
CA ALA A 565 15.26 -6.35 22.99
C ALA A 565 16.32 -5.25 23.22
N ILE A 566 16.68 -4.49 22.18
CA ILE A 566 17.59 -3.35 22.31
C ILE A 566 17.08 -2.34 23.36
N LYS A 567 15.78 -2.05 23.35
CA LYS A 567 15.12 -1.16 24.30
C LYS A 567 15.32 -1.61 25.75
N ASN A 568 15.08 -2.89 26.03
CA ASN A 568 15.21 -3.43 27.38
C ASN A 568 16.65 -3.31 27.89
N GLU A 569 17.63 -3.72 27.07
CA GLU A 569 19.05 -3.67 27.47
C GLU A 569 19.56 -2.23 27.61
N PHE A 570 19.09 -1.32 26.75
CA PHE A 570 19.41 0.10 26.86
C PHE A 570 18.93 0.70 28.18
N TYR A 571 17.70 0.37 28.62
CA TYR A 571 17.12 0.92 29.85
C TYR A 571 17.57 0.19 31.13
N SER A 572 17.90 -1.10 31.07
CA SER A 572 18.56 -1.82 32.18
C SER A 572 20.01 -1.37 32.38
N LYS A 573 20.60 -0.74 31.36
CA LYS A 573 22.02 -0.37 31.26
C LYS A 573 22.95 -1.58 31.16
N ASP A 574 22.47 -2.71 30.66
CA ASP A 574 23.31 -3.88 30.34
C ASP A 574 24.05 -3.65 29.01
N VAL A 575 25.34 -3.33 29.10
CA VAL A 575 26.19 -3.07 27.92
C VAL A 575 26.41 -4.33 27.08
N GLU A 576 26.62 -5.49 27.72
CA GLU A 576 26.88 -6.74 27.01
C GLU A 576 25.60 -7.24 26.31
N GLY A 577 24.47 -7.19 27.03
CA GLY A 577 23.15 -7.46 26.49
C GLY A 577 22.82 -6.53 25.31
N PHE A 578 23.08 -5.23 25.45
CA PHE A 578 22.83 -4.25 24.39
C PHE A 578 23.68 -4.52 23.13
N GLU A 579 24.96 -4.86 23.28
CA GLU A 579 25.83 -5.18 22.14
C GLU A 579 25.36 -6.45 21.41
N LYS A 580 24.92 -7.46 22.15
CA LYS A 580 24.34 -8.68 21.58
C LYS A 580 23.04 -8.36 20.83
N ALA A 581 22.09 -7.66 21.46
CA ALA A 581 20.81 -7.29 20.85
C ALA A 581 21.00 -6.41 19.61
N SER A 582 21.99 -5.52 19.63
CA SER A 582 22.40 -4.69 18.49
C SER A 582 22.87 -5.56 17.32
N LYS A 583 23.74 -6.54 17.57
CA LYS A 583 24.22 -7.47 16.54
C LYS A 583 23.08 -8.32 15.97
N ASP A 584 22.22 -8.84 16.85
CA ASP A 584 21.08 -9.68 16.47
C ASP A 584 20.12 -8.90 15.54
N MET A 585 19.88 -7.61 15.80
CA MET A 585 19.09 -6.73 14.93
C MET A 585 19.75 -6.50 13.56
N LEU A 586 21.05 -6.23 13.53
CA LEU A 586 21.77 -5.99 12.27
C LEU A 586 21.82 -7.27 11.41
N GLU A 587 21.97 -8.44 12.02
CA GLU A 587 21.87 -9.74 11.34
C GLU A 587 20.44 -10.00 10.84
N PHE A 588 19.43 -9.65 11.62
CA PHE A 588 18.03 -9.75 11.20
C PHE A 588 17.74 -8.91 9.95
N ILE A 589 18.28 -7.69 9.87
CA ILE A 589 18.15 -6.83 8.68
C ILE A 589 18.81 -7.46 7.45
N ASP A 590 19.98 -8.09 7.60
CA ASP A 590 20.65 -8.80 6.49
C ASP A 590 19.82 -10.00 6.00
N ASP A 591 19.26 -10.78 6.93
CA ASP A 591 18.42 -11.92 6.60
C ASP A 591 17.11 -11.48 5.92
N PHE A 592 16.51 -10.38 6.36
CA PHE A 592 15.34 -9.78 5.72
C PHE A 592 15.65 -9.31 4.29
N ASP A 593 16.78 -8.62 4.08
CA ASP A 593 17.25 -8.22 2.74
C ASP A 593 17.44 -9.47 1.84
N SER A 594 18.01 -10.54 2.39
CA SER A 594 18.27 -11.79 1.66
C SER A 594 17.00 -12.48 1.17
N LEU A 595 15.90 -12.42 1.93
CA LEU A 595 14.61 -12.96 1.50
C LEU A 595 14.09 -12.18 0.28
N LEU A 596 14.08 -10.86 0.37
CA LEU A 596 13.60 -9.96 -0.67
C LEU A 596 14.44 -10.08 -1.95
N ALA A 597 15.74 -10.33 -1.81
CA ALA A 597 16.68 -10.49 -2.92
C ALA A 597 16.29 -11.64 -3.86
N THR A 598 15.50 -12.61 -3.39
CA THR A 598 15.15 -13.83 -4.15
C THR A 598 14.04 -13.63 -5.18
N ASN A 599 13.42 -12.44 -5.24
CA ASN A 599 12.35 -12.17 -6.19
C ASN A 599 12.47 -10.78 -6.83
N LYS A 600 12.32 -10.72 -8.16
CA LYS A 600 12.53 -9.53 -8.98
C LYS A 600 11.62 -8.35 -8.62
N HIS A 601 10.49 -8.62 -7.98
CA HIS A 601 9.50 -7.61 -7.60
C HIS A 601 9.85 -6.83 -6.33
N PHE A 602 10.91 -7.24 -5.62
CA PHE A 602 11.39 -6.62 -4.38
C PHE A 602 12.86 -6.18 -4.49
N LEU A 603 13.30 -5.68 -5.66
CA LEU A 603 14.70 -5.29 -5.90
C LEU A 603 14.82 -3.77 -6.14
N LEU A 604 15.55 -3.08 -5.27
CA LEU A 604 15.86 -1.66 -5.42
C LEU A 604 16.71 -1.39 -6.67
N GLY A 605 17.61 -2.31 -7.02
CA GLY A 605 18.46 -2.17 -8.21
C GLY A 605 17.69 -2.05 -9.52
N ARG A 606 16.50 -2.67 -9.63
CA ARG A 606 15.63 -2.52 -10.81
C ARG A 606 15.04 -1.12 -10.91
N TRP A 607 14.59 -0.57 -9.77
CA TRP A 607 14.06 0.79 -9.69
C TRP A 607 15.11 1.83 -10.09
N ILE A 608 16.30 1.77 -9.47
CA ILE A 608 17.41 2.68 -9.78
C ILE A 608 17.85 2.57 -11.24
N LYS A 609 17.95 1.35 -11.78
CA LYS A 609 18.30 1.15 -13.19
C LYS A 609 17.27 1.79 -14.13
N GLY A 610 15.98 1.69 -13.81
CA GLY A 610 14.91 2.32 -14.58
C GLY A 610 15.10 3.83 -14.68
N PHE A 611 15.26 4.50 -13.54
CA PHE A 611 15.50 5.96 -13.51
C PHE A 611 16.77 6.37 -14.25
N ARG A 612 17.87 5.66 -14.04
CA ARG A 612 19.12 5.95 -14.76
C ARG A 612 19.01 5.76 -16.27
N SER A 613 18.04 4.97 -16.76
CA SER A 613 17.84 4.83 -18.20
C SER A 613 17.22 6.08 -18.84
N LEU A 614 16.59 6.95 -18.05
CA LEU A 614 16.06 8.23 -18.51
C LEU A 614 17.19 9.20 -18.90
N GLY A 615 18.26 9.27 -18.10
CA GLY A 615 19.41 10.13 -18.36
C GLY A 615 20.29 9.64 -19.53
N SER A 616 20.79 10.59 -20.31
CA SER A 616 21.69 10.38 -21.45
C SER A 616 23.16 10.55 -21.06
N THR A 617 23.49 11.52 -20.20
CA THR A 617 24.86 11.77 -19.70
C THR A 617 25.07 11.20 -18.29
N PRO A 618 26.33 11.03 -17.81
CA PRO A 618 26.59 10.61 -16.42
C PRO A 618 25.90 11.50 -15.38
N GLU A 619 25.86 12.80 -15.59
CA GLU A 619 25.27 13.80 -14.69
C GLU A 619 23.74 13.65 -14.66
N GLU A 620 23.10 13.53 -15.83
CA GLU A 620 21.65 13.29 -15.91
C GLU A 620 21.29 11.97 -15.23
N LYS A 621 22.08 10.90 -15.45
CA LYS A 621 21.85 9.60 -14.80
C LYS A 621 21.96 9.68 -13.28
N GLN A 622 22.91 10.46 -12.77
CA GLN A 622 23.07 10.68 -11.34
C GLN A 622 21.89 11.46 -10.74
N LEU A 623 21.38 12.47 -11.45
CA LEU A 623 20.17 13.21 -11.05
C LEU A 623 18.94 12.30 -11.01
N MET A 624 18.77 11.44 -12.01
CA MET A 624 17.65 10.49 -12.04
C MET A 624 17.77 9.42 -10.93
N GLU A 625 18.98 8.96 -10.61
CA GLU A 625 19.18 8.07 -9.46
C GLU A 625 18.84 8.78 -8.14
N TRP A 626 19.23 10.05 -7.99
CA TRP A 626 18.86 10.85 -6.82
C TRP A 626 17.34 10.96 -6.67
N ASN A 627 16.62 11.21 -7.77
CA ASN A 627 15.16 11.21 -7.83
C ASN A 627 14.58 9.87 -7.32
N ALA A 628 15.08 8.76 -7.86
CA ALA A 628 14.64 7.41 -7.51
C ALA A 628 14.79 7.11 -6.00
N LYS A 629 15.89 7.58 -5.39
CA LYS A 629 16.25 7.33 -4.00
C LYS A 629 15.47 8.21 -3.02
N ARG A 630 15.33 9.50 -3.32
CA ARG A 630 14.64 10.47 -2.46
C ARG A 630 13.15 10.14 -2.33
N GLN A 631 12.48 9.84 -3.45
CA GLN A 631 11.03 9.56 -3.45
C GLN A 631 10.66 8.45 -2.46
N ILE A 632 11.45 7.38 -2.39
CA ILE A 632 11.16 6.19 -1.56
C ILE A 632 11.70 6.29 -0.13
N THR A 633 12.31 7.41 0.25
CA THR A 633 12.87 7.62 1.59
C THR A 633 12.20 8.81 2.28
N ASP A 634 12.67 10.03 2.04
CA ASP A 634 12.16 11.23 2.71
C ASP A 634 11.24 12.10 1.84
N TRP A 635 11.10 11.75 0.56
CA TRP A 635 10.21 12.35 -0.45
C TRP A 635 10.51 13.83 -0.79
N GLY A 636 10.79 14.67 0.21
CA GLY A 636 10.86 16.13 0.14
C GLY A 636 9.67 16.79 0.88
N GLY A 637 9.78 18.09 1.13
CA GLY A 637 8.79 18.85 1.91
C GLY A 637 8.52 18.18 3.26
N ASN A 638 7.24 18.07 3.62
CA ASN A 638 6.73 17.50 4.88
C ASN A 638 6.13 16.10 4.70
N ASN A 639 6.34 15.44 3.55
CA ASN A 639 5.75 14.12 3.25
C ASN A 639 6.47 12.95 3.94
N GLY A 640 7.73 13.14 4.35
CA GLY A 640 8.50 12.14 5.08
C GLY A 640 8.55 10.78 4.38
N THR A 641 8.14 9.72 5.10
CA THR A 641 8.28 8.32 4.68
C THR A 641 7.06 7.77 3.92
N TYR A 642 6.27 8.63 3.27
CA TYR A 642 5.01 8.24 2.61
C TYR A 642 5.15 7.06 1.64
N ALA A 643 6.22 7.03 0.85
CA ALA A 643 6.44 6.06 -0.21
C ALA A 643 7.56 5.05 0.11
N VAL A 644 7.73 4.67 1.38
CA VAL A 644 8.71 3.64 1.79
C VAL A 644 8.49 2.31 1.09
N LYS A 645 9.59 1.57 0.93
CA LYS A 645 9.65 0.31 0.19
C LYS A 645 10.34 -0.77 0.98
N GLU A 646 9.88 -2.00 0.78
CA GLU A 646 10.51 -3.21 1.30
C GLU A 646 11.18 -3.95 0.15
N TRP A 647 12.30 -3.37 -0.31
CA TRP A 647 13.08 -3.89 -1.43
C TRP A 647 14.50 -4.22 -1.00
N SER A 648 14.99 -5.41 -1.34
CA SER A 648 16.41 -5.75 -1.19
C SER A 648 17.29 -4.69 -1.83
N GLY A 649 18.37 -4.35 -1.12
CA GLY A 649 19.24 -3.22 -1.39
C GLY A 649 18.93 -2.01 -0.52
N ILE A 650 17.66 -1.71 -0.21
CA ILE A 650 17.37 -0.60 0.72
C ILE A 650 17.78 -0.97 2.15
N PHE A 651 17.60 -2.22 2.55
CA PHE A 651 17.91 -2.67 3.90
C PHE A 651 19.42 -2.70 4.13
N SER A 652 20.15 -3.32 3.21
CA SER A 652 21.61 -3.39 3.27
C SER A 652 22.30 -2.03 3.09
N SER A 653 21.81 -1.15 2.21
CA SER A 653 22.51 0.11 1.88
C SER A 653 21.99 1.37 2.58
N TYR A 654 20.78 1.34 3.15
CA TYR A 654 20.15 2.50 3.80
C TYR A 654 19.68 2.21 5.22
N THR A 655 18.81 1.21 5.42
CA THR A 655 18.22 0.92 6.73
C THR A 655 19.27 0.46 7.75
N LYS A 656 20.13 -0.50 7.39
CA LYS A 656 21.17 -1.02 8.28
C LYS A 656 22.17 0.06 8.71
N PRO A 657 22.73 0.90 7.82
CA PRO A 657 23.55 2.02 8.25
C PRO A 657 22.84 3.03 9.17
N LEU A 658 21.55 3.29 8.96
CA LEU A 658 20.78 4.14 9.89
C LEU A 658 20.70 3.48 11.28
N TRP A 659 20.44 2.17 11.35
CA TRP A 659 20.48 1.43 12.60
C TRP A 659 21.85 1.47 13.26
N GLU A 660 22.94 1.34 12.53
CA GLU A 660 24.29 1.47 13.07
C GLU A 660 24.54 2.86 13.68
N ILE A 661 24.09 3.94 13.01
CA ILE A 661 24.15 5.30 13.55
C ILE A 661 23.35 5.41 14.86
N TYR A 662 22.13 4.85 14.87
CA TYR A 662 21.25 4.86 16.04
C TYR A 662 21.84 4.10 17.23
N LEU A 663 22.30 2.87 17.00
CA LEU A 663 22.84 1.99 18.03
C LEU A 663 24.13 2.57 18.62
N ASN A 664 24.97 3.20 17.80
CA ASN A 664 26.14 3.92 18.28
C ASN A 664 25.76 5.13 19.15
N CYS A 665 24.70 5.86 18.80
CA CYS A 665 24.16 6.94 19.63
C CYS A 665 23.68 6.41 20.98
N LEU A 666 22.91 5.32 21.01
CA LEU A 666 22.45 4.70 22.25
C LEU A 666 23.62 4.19 23.10
N LYS A 667 24.62 3.54 22.50
CA LYS A 667 25.83 3.08 23.20
C LYS A 667 26.56 4.24 23.90
N LYS A 668 26.76 5.36 23.20
CA LYS A 668 27.36 6.58 23.78
C LYS A 668 26.55 7.11 24.95
N ARG A 669 25.23 7.15 24.84
CA ARG A 669 24.32 7.54 25.94
C ARG A 669 24.47 6.62 27.15
N MET A 670 24.60 5.30 26.95
CA MET A 670 24.85 4.34 28.03
C MET A 670 26.20 4.57 28.72
N GLN A 671 27.21 5.02 27.98
CA GLN A 671 28.56 5.36 28.49
C GLN A 671 28.62 6.73 29.20
N GLY A 672 27.50 7.44 29.31
CA GLY A 672 27.41 8.74 29.98
C GLY A 672 27.66 9.95 29.07
N GLU A 673 27.80 9.75 27.75
CA GLU A 673 27.88 10.87 26.80
C GLU A 673 26.48 11.48 26.55
N THR A 674 26.40 12.80 26.55
CA THR A 674 25.17 13.52 26.17
C THR A 674 25.11 13.68 24.65
N VAL A 675 24.45 12.74 23.96
CA VAL A 675 24.10 12.89 22.53
C VAL A 675 22.64 13.31 22.43
N SER A 676 22.35 14.52 21.97
CA SER A 676 20.96 15.01 21.79
C SER A 676 20.27 14.37 20.59
N ASP A 677 18.94 14.37 20.57
CA ASP A 677 18.16 13.92 19.40
C ASP A 677 18.42 14.81 18.17
N GLU A 678 18.69 16.10 18.37
CA GLU A 678 19.11 17.01 17.30
C GLU A 678 20.45 16.58 16.67
N GLN A 679 21.41 16.14 17.49
CA GLN A 679 22.69 15.64 16.98
C GLN A 679 22.51 14.32 16.22
N LEU A 680 21.62 13.45 16.68
CA LEU A 680 21.25 12.22 15.98
C LEU A 680 20.63 12.53 14.61
N GLU A 681 19.69 13.47 14.54
CA GLU A 681 19.07 13.87 13.26
C GLU A 681 20.08 14.51 12.32
N LYS A 682 21.04 15.31 12.82
CA LYS A 682 22.16 15.83 12.00
C LYS A 682 22.98 14.68 11.40
N ASN A 683 23.27 13.63 12.18
CA ASN A 683 24.01 12.47 11.68
C ASN A 683 23.20 11.71 10.61
N TYR A 684 21.89 11.53 10.81
CA TYR A 684 21.02 10.97 9.79
C TYR A 684 20.98 11.82 8.53
N ALA A 685 20.82 13.14 8.64
CA ALA A 685 20.79 14.05 7.50
C ALA A 685 22.09 13.96 6.66
N VAL A 686 23.25 13.90 7.31
CA VAL A 686 24.55 13.71 6.63
C VAL A 686 24.57 12.39 5.86
N PHE A 687 24.15 11.29 6.49
CA PHE A 687 24.10 9.98 5.84
C PHE A 687 23.11 9.96 4.67
N ARG A 688 21.86 10.39 4.90
CA ARG A 688 20.78 10.40 3.89
C ARG A 688 21.20 11.20 2.67
N LYS A 689 21.77 12.39 2.85
CA LYS A 689 22.29 13.22 1.75
C LYS A 689 23.38 12.48 0.98
N LYS A 690 24.35 11.87 1.68
CA LYS A 690 25.43 11.11 1.03
C LYS A 690 24.90 9.90 0.25
N TRP A 691 23.94 9.16 0.81
CA TRP A 691 23.36 7.97 0.17
C TRP A 691 22.50 8.33 -1.04
N ALA A 692 21.69 9.39 -0.95
CA ALA A 692 20.87 9.88 -2.05
C ALA A 692 21.72 10.37 -3.23
N SER A 693 22.86 11.03 -2.95
CA SER A 693 23.80 11.51 -3.97
C SER A 693 24.83 10.48 -4.42
N SER A 694 24.89 9.29 -3.81
CA SER A 694 25.84 8.26 -4.22
C SER A 694 25.36 7.51 -5.46
N HIS A 695 26.30 6.85 -6.11
CA HIS A 695 26.01 5.85 -7.12
C HIS A 695 25.81 4.48 -6.47
N SER A 696 24.73 3.80 -6.81
CA SER A 696 24.41 2.46 -6.31
C SER A 696 24.68 1.39 -7.34
N GLU A 697 25.43 0.36 -6.95
CA GLU A 697 25.62 -0.87 -7.70
C GLU A 697 24.83 -2.01 -7.05
N LEU A 698 23.52 -2.03 -7.28
CA LEU A 698 22.61 -3.03 -6.72
C LEU A 698 22.16 -4.03 -7.79
N SER A 699 21.94 -5.29 -7.38
CA SER A 699 21.50 -6.33 -8.31
C SER A 699 20.15 -5.99 -8.95
N THR A 700 20.04 -6.25 -10.25
CA THR A 700 18.78 -6.13 -11.03
C THR A 700 18.13 -7.49 -11.31
N LYS A 701 18.78 -8.57 -10.87
CA LYS A 701 18.33 -9.95 -10.98
C LYS A 701 18.17 -10.56 -9.58
N PRO A 702 17.22 -11.49 -9.41
CA PRO A 702 17.10 -12.23 -8.16
C PRO A 702 18.41 -12.93 -7.78
N VAL A 703 18.70 -13.00 -6.49
CA VAL A 703 19.84 -13.71 -5.90
C VAL A 703 19.32 -14.75 -4.91
N GLY A 704 19.82 -15.98 -5.02
CA GLY A 704 19.35 -17.11 -4.22
C GLY A 704 18.06 -17.75 -4.73
N CYS A 705 17.68 -18.89 -4.12
CA CYS A 705 16.42 -19.58 -4.38
C CYS A 705 15.37 -19.14 -3.36
N ALA A 706 14.21 -18.65 -3.83
CA ALA A 706 13.12 -18.19 -2.98
C ALA A 706 12.65 -19.26 -1.96
N VAL A 707 12.58 -20.52 -2.38
CA VAL A 707 12.18 -21.65 -1.53
C VAL A 707 13.24 -21.93 -0.46
N GLU A 708 14.51 -22.07 -0.86
CA GLU A 708 15.59 -22.41 0.09
C GLU A 708 15.83 -21.30 1.12
N VAL A 709 15.84 -20.04 0.68
CA VAL A 709 15.99 -18.89 1.59
C VAL A 709 14.79 -18.79 2.51
N SER A 710 13.56 -18.91 1.99
CA SER A 710 12.35 -18.91 2.82
C SER A 710 12.36 -20.04 3.85
N ARG A 711 12.78 -21.25 3.46
CA ARG A 711 12.85 -22.41 4.38
C ARG A 711 13.85 -22.17 5.50
N ARG A 712 15.05 -21.69 5.18
CA ARG A 712 16.09 -21.35 6.16
C ARG A 712 15.60 -20.29 7.15
N LEU A 713 14.96 -19.23 6.65
CA LEU A 713 14.49 -18.13 7.48
C LEU A 713 13.26 -18.51 8.31
N TRP A 714 12.36 -19.34 7.77
CA TRP A 714 11.25 -19.90 8.55
C TRP A 714 11.75 -20.82 9.67
N GLN A 715 12.77 -21.64 9.42
CA GLN A 715 13.41 -22.45 10.47
C GLN A 715 14.08 -21.59 11.54
N LYS A 716 14.71 -20.48 11.14
CA LYS A 716 15.39 -19.56 12.07
C LYS A 716 14.40 -18.76 12.92
N TYR A 717 13.37 -18.17 12.31
CA TYR A 717 12.49 -17.20 12.97
C TYR A 717 11.06 -17.71 13.18
N GLY A 718 10.53 -18.53 12.27
CA GLY A 718 9.14 -19.01 12.33
C GLY A 718 8.89 -19.94 13.53
N ILE A 719 9.85 -20.79 13.89
CA ILE A 719 9.78 -21.65 15.09
C ILE A 719 9.72 -20.78 16.34
N GLU A 720 10.66 -19.84 16.48
CA GLU A 720 10.72 -18.91 17.60
C GLU A 720 9.40 -18.14 17.75
N ILE A 721 8.86 -17.56 16.68
CA ILE A 721 7.59 -16.82 16.73
C ILE A 721 6.45 -17.74 17.21
N LYS A 722 6.39 -18.99 16.75
CA LYS A 722 5.34 -19.95 17.13
C LYS A 722 5.46 -20.40 18.58
N GLU A 723 6.66 -20.75 19.05
CA GLU A 723 6.91 -21.17 20.42
C GLU A 723 6.54 -20.07 21.42
N ASN A 724 6.64 -18.81 21.01
CA ASN A 724 6.30 -17.67 21.84
C ASN A 724 4.86 -17.15 21.64
N ASN A 725 3.99 -17.93 20.96
CA ASN A 725 2.60 -17.57 20.66
C ASN A 725 2.45 -16.21 19.94
N GLY A 726 3.40 -15.85 19.08
CA GLY A 726 3.38 -14.57 18.37
C GLY A 726 3.68 -13.36 19.25
N LYS A 727 3.93 -13.58 20.55
CA LYS A 727 4.53 -12.60 21.44
C LYS A 727 6.03 -12.73 21.33
N GLY A 728 6.77 -11.62 21.28
CA GLY A 728 8.18 -11.69 21.56
C GLY A 728 8.40 -12.23 22.97
N ILE A 729 9.46 -13.01 23.15
CA ILE A 729 9.89 -13.44 24.47
C ILE A 729 10.09 -12.21 25.36
N ILE A 730 9.19 -11.96 26.30
CA ILE A 730 9.54 -11.26 27.53
C ILE A 730 10.40 -12.24 28.31
N LYS A 731 11.71 -12.21 28.09
CA LYS A 731 12.68 -12.94 28.92
C LYS A 731 12.96 -12.07 30.13
N THR A 732 11.94 -11.81 30.96
CA THR A 732 12.28 -11.71 32.38
C THR A 732 12.55 -13.15 32.81
N PRO A 733 13.64 -13.45 33.53
CA PRO A 733 13.87 -14.78 34.06
C PRO A 733 12.58 -15.24 34.75
N SER A 734 12.02 -16.37 34.34
CA SER A 734 10.92 -17.00 35.06
C SER A 734 11.46 -17.31 36.45
N GLY A 735 10.95 -16.61 37.47
CA GLY A 735 11.33 -16.92 38.84
C GLY A 735 11.07 -18.40 39.12
N ILE A 736 11.85 -19.01 40.01
CA ILE A 736 11.73 -20.44 40.35
C ILE A 736 10.39 -20.81 41.00
N ALA A 737 9.58 -19.81 41.37
CA ALA A 737 8.22 -19.96 41.84
C ALA A 737 7.21 -20.28 40.72
N VAL A 738 7.54 -20.01 39.44
CA VAL A 738 6.61 -20.21 38.32
C VAL A 738 6.21 -21.69 38.22
N GLY A 739 4.89 -21.94 38.18
CA GLY A 739 4.29 -23.27 38.13
C GLY A 739 4.34 -24.06 39.45
N LYS A 740 4.84 -23.46 40.54
CA LYS A 740 4.92 -24.11 41.85
C LYS A 740 3.59 -24.07 42.58
N LYS A 741 3.43 -24.97 43.54
CA LYS A 741 2.23 -25.04 44.38
C LYS A 741 2.12 -23.76 45.21
N ALA A 742 1.03 -23.03 45.01
CA ALA A 742 0.69 -21.82 45.77
C ALA A 742 -0.61 -22.02 46.54
N GLU A 743 -0.62 -21.65 47.82
CA GLU A 743 -1.77 -21.77 48.72
C GLU A 743 -2.08 -20.42 49.36
N ALA A 744 -3.37 -20.07 49.40
CA ALA A 744 -3.86 -18.93 50.17
C ALA A 744 -5.18 -19.30 50.88
N PRO A 745 -5.47 -18.73 52.06
CA PRO A 745 -6.70 -19.04 52.81
C PRO A 745 -7.99 -18.64 52.09
N SER A 746 -7.93 -17.70 51.13
CA SER A 746 -9.07 -17.19 50.39
C SER A 746 -8.65 -16.58 49.04
N TRP A 747 -9.63 -16.44 48.15
CA TRP A 747 -9.51 -15.69 46.90
C TRP A 747 -10.86 -15.18 46.42
N GLU A 748 -10.86 -14.17 45.54
CA GLU A 748 -12.05 -13.52 44.98
C GLU A 748 -12.22 -13.86 43.49
N ASN A 749 -13.45 -13.88 42.97
CA ASN A 749 -13.75 -13.88 41.52
C ASN A 749 -12.95 -14.87 40.66
N TYR A 750 -12.79 -16.12 41.13
CA TYR A 750 -11.99 -17.17 40.49
C TYR A 750 -10.47 -16.90 40.39
N ARG A 751 -9.96 -15.84 41.02
CA ARG A 751 -8.55 -15.41 41.01
C ARG A 751 -7.70 -16.21 41.98
N LYS A 752 -7.50 -17.49 41.68
CA LYS A 752 -6.81 -18.46 42.54
C LYS A 752 -5.33 -18.09 42.80
N PRO A 753 -4.74 -18.60 43.89
CA PRO A 753 -3.32 -18.40 44.23
C PRO A 753 -2.35 -18.80 43.11
N GLU A 754 -2.69 -19.84 42.34
CA GLU A 754 -1.91 -20.36 41.21
C GLU A 754 -1.59 -19.28 40.16
N TYR A 755 -2.46 -18.29 39.98
CA TYR A 755 -2.25 -17.20 39.01
C TYR A 755 -1.21 -16.18 39.46
N ALA A 756 -0.83 -16.14 40.73
CA ALA A 756 0.29 -15.30 41.17
C ALA A 756 1.65 -15.93 40.87
N VAL A 757 1.69 -17.14 40.30
CA VAL A 757 2.91 -17.86 39.95
C VAL A 757 2.79 -18.56 38.59
N ASP A 758 2.00 -18.04 37.66
CA ASP A 758 1.74 -18.67 36.35
C ASP A 758 2.65 -18.16 35.22
N GLY A 759 3.48 -17.16 35.50
CA GLY A 759 4.41 -16.53 34.55
C GLY A 759 3.80 -15.36 33.77
N ASP A 760 2.50 -15.05 33.92
CA ASP A 760 1.83 -13.95 33.20
C ASP A 760 1.73 -12.68 34.07
N ILE A 761 2.52 -11.67 33.72
CA ILE A 761 2.60 -10.38 34.43
C ILE A 761 1.48 -9.39 34.09
N LYS A 762 0.43 -9.80 33.35
CA LYS A 762 -0.70 -8.93 33.03
C LYS A 762 -1.40 -8.44 34.30
N ARG A 763 -1.71 -7.14 34.34
CA ARG A 763 -2.34 -6.50 35.51
C ARG A 763 -3.66 -7.14 35.95
N ASP A 764 -4.38 -7.76 35.02
CA ASP A 764 -5.68 -8.39 35.19
C ASP A 764 -5.61 -9.91 35.15
N ASN A 765 -4.42 -10.51 35.28
CA ASN A 765 -4.24 -11.93 35.54
C ASN A 765 -3.43 -12.09 36.84
N GLY A 766 -3.96 -12.78 37.84
CA GLY A 766 -3.33 -12.84 39.16
C GLY A 766 -4.23 -13.36 40.28
N TRP A 767 -3.67 -13.51 41.48
CA TRP A 767 -4.38 -13.85 42.72
C TRP A 767 -4.94 -12.61 43.41
N TRP A 768 -6.24 -12.62 43.70
CA TRP A 768 -6.92 -11.53 44.41
C TRP A 768 -7.59 -12.05 45.68
N ALA A 769 -7.50 -11.31 46.78
CA ALA A 769 -8.15 -11.63 48.04
C ALA A 769 -8.48 -10.37 48.85
N ALA A 770 -9.46 -10.46 49.75
CA ALA A 770 -9.73 -9.39 50.71
C ALA A 770 -8.51 -9.16 51.64
N ALA A 771 -8.12 -7.91 51.83
CA ALA A 771 -6.96 -7.55 52.65
C ALA A 771 -7.29 -7.58 54.15
N PRO A 772 -6.36 -8.04 55.03
CA PRO A 772 -5.06 -8.61 54.72
C PRO A 772 -5.17 -10.07 54.27
N ALA A 773 -4.29 -10.49 53.36
CA ALA A 773 -4.21 -11.88 52.89
C ALA A 773 -2.75 -12.30 52.66
N ALA A 774 -2.49 -13.60 52.75
CA ALA A 774 -1.18 -14.16 52.49
C ALA A 774 -1.25 -15.28 51.46
N ILE A 775 -0.22 -15.36 50.62
CA ILE A 775 0.02 -16.47 49.70
C ILE A 775 1.35 -17.14 50.05
N THR A 776 1.33 -18.45 50.16
CA THR A 776 2.50 -19.29 50.46
C THR A 776 2.82 -20.17 49.25
N ILE A 777 4.10 -20.19 48.87
CA ILE A 777 4.62 -20.97 47.75
C ILE A 777 5.59 -22.02 48.30
N ASP A 778 5.38 -23.30 47.94
CA ASP A 778 6.36 -24.38 48.15
C ASP A 778 7.27 -24.49 46.92
N LEU A 779 8.56 -24.19 47.08
CA LEU A 779 9.57 -24.33 46.02
C LEU A 779 9.94 -25.80 45.75
N GLU A 780 9.30 -26.75 46.45
CA GLU A 780 9.44 -28.21 46.38
C GLU A 780 10.78 -28.75 46.94
N LYS A 781 11.83 -27.94 46.93
CA LYS A 781 13.13 -28.24 47.54
C LYS A 781 13.74 -26.98 48.17
N VAL A 782 14.72 -27.18 49.04
CA VAL A 782 15.48 -26.06 49.62
C VAL A 782 16.33 -25.42 48.52
N GLU A 783 16.14 -24.13 48.31
CA GLU A 783 16.83 -23.28 47.34
C GLU A 783 17.58 -22.16 48.05
N THR A 784 18.66 -21.67 47.45
CA THR A 784 19.34 -20.44 47.89
C THR A 784 18.74 -19.27 47.13
N LEU A 785 18.09 -18.35 47.83
CA LEU A 785 17.35 -17.23 47.25
C LEU A 785 18.19 -15.96 47.26
N PHE A 786 18.18 -15.22 46.16
CA PHE A 786 18.92 -13.96 45.98
C PHE A 786 18.00 -12.74 45.80
N GLY A 787 16.72 -12.94 45.54
CA GLY A 787 15.76 -11.84 45.43
C GLY A 787 14.33 -12.28 45.16
N PHE A 788 13.45 -11.29 45.16
CA PHE A 788 12.02 -11.43 44.89
C PHE A 788 11.54 -10.30 43.98
N GLN A 789 10.49 -10.53 43.21
CA GLN A 789 9.82 -9.45 42.47
C GLN A 789 8.31 -9.62 42.55
N VAL A 790 7.65 -8.60 43.10
CA VAL A 790 6.19 -8.60 43.30
C VAL A 790 5.55 -7.71 42.25
N TYR A 791 4.77 -8.30 41.35
CA TYR A 791 3.91 -7.60 40.41
C TYR A 791 2.52 -7.51 41.01
N THR A 792 2.02 -6.29 41.16
CA THR A 792 0.65 -6.03 41.61
C THR A 792 -0.14 -5.38 40.49
N TYR A 793 -1.46 -5.31 40.64
CA TYR A 793 -2.29 -4.53 39.72
C TYR A 793 -1.76 -3.10 39.59
N TRP A 794 -1.62 -2.62 38.36
CA TRP A 794 -1.03 -1.32 38.02
C TRP A 794 -1.85 -0.59 36.95
N GLY A 795 -1.58 0.71 36.77
CA GLY A 795 -2.25 1.56 35.77
C GLY A 795 -3.13 2.68 36.35
N ASP A 796 -3.08 2.84 37.67
CA ASP A 796 -3.63 3.98 38.41
C ASP A 796 -2.67 4.39 39.54
N SER A 797 -3.11 5.24 40.47
CA SER A 797 -2.29 5.78 41.56
C SER A 797 -2.12 4.85 42.77
N ARG A 798 -2.56 3.59 42.68
CA ARG A 798 -2.54 2.69 43.84
C ARG A 798 -1.13 2.24 44.24
N TYR A 799 -0.96 1.94 45.52
CA TYR A 799 0.24 1.33 46.09
C TYR A 799 -0.14 0.20 47.05
N TYR A 800 0.80 -0.69 47.32
CA TYR A 800 0.60 -1.87 48.15
C TYR A 800 1.57 -1.89 49.33
N GLN A 801 1.09 -2.33 50.49
CA GLN A 801 1.91 -2.61 51.66
C GLN A 801 1.91 -4.11 51.92
N TYR A 802 3.11 -4.67 52.10
CA TYR A 802 3.30 -6.10 52.25
C TYR A 802 4.63 -6.41 52.92
N GLU A 803 4.86 -7.67 53.24
CA GLU A 803 6.16 -8.20 53.63
C GLU A 803 6.36 -9.59 53.02
N ILE A 804 7.62 -10.01 52.90
CA ILE A 804 7.98 -11.35 52.42
C ILE A 804 8.72 -12.07 53.53
N GLU A 805 8.32 -13.31 53.77
CA GLU A 805 8.94 -14.21 54.72
C GLU A 805 9.38 -15.50 54.03
N THR A 806 10.41 -16.13 54.59
CA THR A 806 10.94 -17.41 54.11
C THR A 806 11.00 -18.43 55.24
N SER A 807 10.87 -19.71 54.89
CA SER A 807 10.97 -20.82 55.84
C SER A 807 11.65 -22.04 55.22
N LEU A 808 12.34 -22.83 56.04
CA LEU A 808 12.88 -24.13 55.67
C LEU A 808 11.87 -25.26 55.89
N ASP A 809 11.00 -25.13 56.89
CA ASP A 809 10.11 -26.18 57.39
C ASP A 809 8.62 -25.87 57.20
N GLY A 810 8.27 -24.62 56.87
CA GLY A 810 6.89 -24.15 56.74
C GLY A 810 6.25 -23.73 58.07
N GLU A 811 6.96 -23.91 59.20
CA GLU A 811 6.48 -23.61 60.55
C GLU A 811 7.16 -22.35 61.11
N LYS A 812 8.48 -22.22 60.94
CA LYS A 812 9.27 -21.08 61.41
C LYS A 812 9.56 -20.14 60.25
N TRP A 813 9.04 -18.92 60.36
CA TRP A 813 9.12 -17.92 59.31
C TRP A 813 10.08 -16.79 59.71
N VAL A 814 10.93 -16.39 58.77
CA VAL A 814 11.87 -15.27 58.92
C VAL A 814 11.51 -14.23 57.87
N ARG A 815 11.28 -12.99 58.32
CA ARG A 815 11.00 -11.87 57.43
C ARG A 815 12.26 -11.40 56.72
N VAL A 816 12.17 -11.27 55.40
CA VAL A 816 13.29 -10.93 54.51
C VAL A 816 13.04 -9.67 53.67
N VAL A 817 11.79 -9.23 53.56
CA VAL A 817 11.40 -7.94 52.95
C VAL A 817 10.36 -7.26 53.83
N ASP A 818 10.57 -5.99 54.15
CA ASP A 818 9.62 -5.14 54.87
C ASP A 818 9.17 -3.98 53.96
N MET A 819 7.91 -4.03 53.52
CA MET A 819 7.24 -2.98 52.73
C MET A 819 5.96 -2.52 53.44
N LEU A 820 5.89 -2.64 54.77
CA LEU A 820 4.68 -2.33 55.55
C LEU A 820 4.35 -0.84 55.56
N SER A 821 5.33 0.04 55.37
CA SER A 821 5.16 1.50 55.25
C SER A 821 5.16 2.00 53.80
N ASN A 822 5.18 1.10 52.80
CA ASN A 822 5.33 1.47 51.40
C ASN A 822 4.18 2.38 50.90
N THR A 823 4.56 3.44 50.18
CA THR A 823 3.65 4.35 49.46
C THR A 823 4.02 4.50 47.99
N ARG A 824 5.01 3.75 47.49
CA ARG A 824 5.43 3.78 46.08
C ARG A 824 4.31 3.23 45.18
N GLN A 825 3.90 4.02 44.19
CA GLN A 825 2.91 3.65 43.19
C GLN A 825 3.28 2.34 42.46
N ALA A 826 2.31 1.47 42.26
CA ALA A 826 2.47 0.23 41.53
C ALA A 826 2.74 0.50 40.05
N GLY A 827 3.80 -0.11 39.51
CA GLY A 827 4.22 0.04 38.11
C GLY A 827 4.30 -1.29 37.37
N ARG A 828 4.26 -1.23 36.05
CA ARG A 828 4.31 -2.40 35.15
C ARG A 828 5.51 -3.32 35.37
N ASN A 829 6.60 -2.79 35.92
CA ASN A 829 7.84 -3.55 36.17
C ASN A 829 7.83 -4.30 37.52
N GLY A 830 6.75 -4.20 38.30
CA GLY A 830 6.70 -4.75 39.65
C GLY A 830 7.70 -4.09 40.61
N CYS A 831 7.80 -4.63 41.82
CA CYS A 831 8.73 -4.17 42.83
C CYS A 831 9.78 -5.26 43.09
N LEU A 832 11.02 -4.98 42.72
CA LEU A 832 12.17 -5.88 42.88
C LEU A 832 12.83 -5.68 44.24
N HIS A 833 13.12 -6.79 44.92
CA HIS A 833 13.80 -6.86 46.21
C HIS A 833 15.04 -7.74 46.10
N LYS A 834 16.22 -7.17 46.37
CA LYS A 834 17.48 -7.92 46.38
C LYS A 834 17.86 -8.27 47.82
N ILE A 835 18.16 -9.54 48.07
CA ILE A 835 18.55 -10.05 49.40
C ILE A 835 20.01 -9.67 49.75
N LYS A 836 20.85 -9.45 48.73
CA LYS A 836 22.31 -9.27 48.82
C LYS A 836 22.78 -8.12 49.74
N ILE A 837 21.94 -7.14 50.06
CA ILE A 837 22.30 -6.02 50.95
C ILE A 837 22.42 -6.48 52.41
N ALA A 838 21.63 -7.48 52.84
CA ALA A 838 21.65 -8.02 54.20
C ALA A 838 22.25 -9.42 54.30
N HIS A 839 22.19 -10.22 53.22
CA HIS A 839 22.69 -11.60 53.14
C HIS A 839 23.40 -11.86 51.80
N PRO A 840 24.70 -11.51 51.67
CA PRO A 840 25.44 -11.65 50.41
C PRO A 840 25.57 -13.10 49.92
N GLU A 841 25.44 -14.08 50.81
CA GLU A 841 25.44 -15.52 50.53
C GLU A 841 24.08 -16.07 50.04
N GLY A 842 23.04 -15.23 50.01
CA GLY A 842 21.66 -15.64 49.75
C GLY A 842 21.01 -16.35 50.93
N ILE A 843 19.68 -16.46 50.93
CA ILE A 843 18.92 -17.07 52.03
C ILE A 843 18.43 -18.45 51.61
N LYS A 844 18.71 -19.47 52.42
CA LYS A 844 18.17 -20.81 52.19
C LYS A 844 16.71 -20.90 52.60
N ALA A 845 15.83 -21.29 51.69
CA ALA A 845 14.41 -21.46 51.95
C ALA A 845 13.80 -22.54 51.06
N ARG A 846 12.78 -23.23 51.57
CA ARG A 846 11.89 -24.06 50.76
C ARG A 846 10.54 -23.36 50.54
N TYR A 847 10.06 -22.63 51.53
CA TYR A 847 8.78 -21.94 51.46
C TYR A 847 9.00 -20.44 51.46
N VAL A 848 8.19 -19.74 50.66
CA VAL A 848 8.14 -18.28 50.60
C VAL A 848 6.70 -17.84 50.84
N ARG A 849 6.50 -16.83 51.68
CA ARG A 849 5.19 -16.27 51.98
C ARG A 849 5.19 -14.77 51.71
N LEU A 850 4.24 -14.32 50.89
CA LEU A 850 3.96 -12.90 50.64
C LEU A 850 2.73 -12.51 51.44
N ASN A 851 2.92 -11.70 52.48
CA ASN A 851 1.84 -11.18 53.32
C ASN A 851 1.42 -9.80 52.80
N MET A 852 0.27 -9.74 52.12
CA MET A 852 -0.29 -8.51 51.58
C MET A 852 -1.21 -7.86 52.62
N VAL A 853 -0.80 -6.70 53.14
CA VAL A 853 -1.46 -6.02 54.25
C VAL A 853 -2.50 -5.01 53.78
N LYS A 854 -2.18 -4.25 52.72
CA LYS A 854 -3.02 -3.15 52.25
C LYS A 854 -2.83 -2.87 50.77
N ASN A 855 -3.91 -2.42 50.12
CA ASN A 855 -3.92 -1.66 48.87
C ASN A 855 -4.52 -0.27 49.14
N SER A 856 -4.03 0.80 48.51
CA SER A 856 -4.55 2.15 48.71
C SER A 856 -5.85 2.47 47.96
N ALA A 857 -6.26 1.64 46.99
CA ALA A 857 -7.44 1.91 46.16
C ALA A 857 -8.74 1.25 46.63
N ASN A 858 -8.68 0.06 47.24
CA ASN A 858 -9.86 -0.69 47.69
C ASN A 858 -9.50 -1.70 48.81
N GLY A 859 -10.49 -2.46 49.28
CA GLY A 859 -10.33 -3.46 50.35
C GLY A 859 -9.67 -4.78 49.94
N SER A 860 -9.21 -4.93 48.70
CA SER A 860 -8.63 -6.18 48.18
C SER A 860 -7.16 -5.99 47.79
N VAL A 861 -6.38 -7.06 47.91
CA VAL A 861 -4.97 -7.16 47.47
C VAL A 861 -4.89 -7.94 46.17
N HIS A 862 -4.12 -7.44 45.22
CA HIS A 862 -4.08 -7.95 43.85
C HIS A 862 -2.63 -8.22 43.46
N VAL A 863 -2.25 -9.50 43.35
CA VAL A 863 -0.91 -9.93 42.96
C VAL A 863 -1.00 -10.54 41.58
N SER A 864 -0.45 -9.85 40.59
CA SER A 864 -0.40 -10.34 39.21
C SER A 864 0.63 -11.45 39.05
N GLU A 865 1.80 -11.31 39.67
CA GLU A 865 2.86 -12.31 39.61
C GLU A 865 3.82 -12.13 40.79
N PHE A 866 4.35 -13.21 41.35
CA PHE A 866 5.30 -13.20 42.46
C PHE A 866 6.50 -14.10 42.14
N LYS A 867 7.57 -13.46 41.66
CA LYS A 867 8.80 -14.14 41.25
C LYS A 867 9.76 -14.29 42.43
N VAL A 868 10.38 -15.47 42.51
CA VAL A 868 11.46 -15.82 43.44
C VAL A 868 12.69 -16.17 42.60
N PHE A 869 13.89 -15.71 42.98
CA PHE A 869 15.10 -15.92 42.19
C PHE A 869 16.18 -16.68 42.98
N ASN A 870 16.75 -17.73 42.38
CA ASN A 870 17.83 -18.54 42.96
C ASN A 870 19.22 -18.30 42.31
N SER A 871 19.32 -17.29 41.47
CA SER A 871 20.58 -16.77 40.94
C SER A 871 20.66 -15.27 41.22
N GLU A 872 21.88 -14.73 41.22
CA GLU A 872 22.05 -13.28 41.21
C GLU A 872 21.31 -12.71 39.99
N ILE A 873 20.38 -11.79 40.24
CA ILE A 873 19.71 -11.06 39.19
C ILE A 873 20.66 -9.92 38.81
N GLY A 874 21.37 -10.11 37.69
CA GLY A 874 22.05 -9.03 36.98
C GLY A 874 21.04 -7.90 36.74
N PHE A 875 21.43 -6.68 37.05
CA PHE A 875 20.58 -5.51 36.84
C PHE A 875 20.27 -5.30 35.37
#